data_AF-A0A7J5VF12-F1
#
_entry.id   AF-A0A7J5VF12-F1
#
_cell.length_a   1.000
_cell.length_b   1.000
_cell.length_c   1.000
_cell.angle_alpha   90.00
_cell.angle_beta   90.00
_cell.angle_gamma   90.00
#
_symmetry.space_group_name_H-M   'P 1'
#
loop_
_entity.id
_entity.type
_entity.pdbx_description
1 polymer ?
#
loop_
_entity_poly.entity_id
_entity_poly.type
_entity_poly.pdbx_seq_one_letter_code
_entity_poly.pdbx_strand_id
1 'polypeptide(L)'
;MKILRVSMNNETISTENLPAQWNYLGGSALVAKILNKEVEPLCDPLGPENKLIVACGPLAGTRAPQMGRVSVGAKSPLTQGIKEANSGGPAGQFLDRLGLRAIIVEQIPEPGKLYCLFISKDKAELVPADEYRGMKNYELVSALHKKYSDKVAVISTGLAGERQYKGASVSLTDIFGDPSRNAARGGLGAVMGSKGLKAIILDPTGTDQVVIANPEAFRKTVRDWADVLKHDVSISLYSRFGTPFAINNSAGHGTLPAMNYRSGRPENFVAVSGNNIQKILFERGGKMHGCMPGCLVQCSIIYPDKDGKKICAAYEYETIALLGTNLGITDNDAIARLKFTCDDLGLDAIETGSALGVAAEAGKMKWGDANDAAALLSEIEKETPLGFALANGVVTTARFLHIERIPAFKGQALPAHDPRAVKGTGVTYFSSPMGADHTAGLTYRLPKDKNEQIENSLKTQIKAAACDAFGYCLNAVPGASIYPFFADLMNARYALNMSPDDVMDIAKQTLRDQLAFNEKAQFSKIDTVIPAFFREELIAPTSSIFDVDEKEVKNLWTGLDAFTEKEKTWEIRIPPMPDILMGEGVAQAMGKKIKALKVKKVFLVTDPFMLKSGRAEEVQKILEKSGLETEIFAEVEPDPPIELIERAGKLYKETGCDSILGLGGGSSMDTAKTLGLRVTHGGDMREYEGLVGGGGKIKPIFPPIICVPTTSGTGSEVNPCAVLTDKGRDLKFILMSNHFIPKLAVVDPLFTKTMPPNLTIESGIDALAHCIEGSVSLATPYHPYFESMALYGVKLIGRSLVTAYKQPDNIRARTDMCMAAICGGLAFLKGLGLGHALTHTLGAHYHLPHGRAAIFGLLGFVIANKETCKEAFMDMAYLINRSSDLETSLRWLYSELGIDQRLKSHGITKDALKEIAFYTSRDAVNMATDPTSPSQSKILELLTAMYE
;
A
#
# COMPACT_ATOMS: atom_id res chain seq x y z
N MET A 1 27.29 15.09 20.38
CA MET A 1 27.10 15.22 18.92
C MET A 1 27.42 16.65 18.50
N LYS A 2 27.91 16.86 17.28
CA LYS A 2 28.34 18.18 16.78
C LYS A 2 27.48 18.68 15.62
N ILE A 3 27.53 19.99 15.38
CA ILE A 3 27.07 20.66 14.17
C ILE A 3 28.33 21.11 13.41
N LEU A 4 28.41 20.80 12.13
CA LEU A 4 29.42 21.35 11.22
C LEU A 4 28.85 22.62 10.57
N ARG A 5 29.54 23.76 10.72
CA ARG A 5 29.18 25.02 10.08
C ARG A 5 30.15 25.32 8.95
N VAL A 6 29.61 25.72 7.81
CA VAL A 6 30.36 26.04 6.60
C VAL A 6 29.90 27.40 6.10
N SER A 7 30.78 28.40 6.19
CA SER A 7 30.51 29.75 5.72
C SER A 7 31.15 29.94 4.35
N MET A 8 30.33 30.17 3.32
CA MET A 8 30.78 30.13 1.93
C MET A 8 31.50 31.42 1.48
N ASN A 9 31.25 32.55 2.12
CA ASN A 9 31.84 33.85 1.74
C ASN A 9 33.34 33.95 2.07
N ASN A 10 33.77 33.36 3.18
CA ASN A 10 35.15 33.37 3.67
C ASN A 10 35.76 31.95 3.70
N GLU A 11 35.03 30.96 3.18
CA GLU A 11 35.46 29.57 3.04
C GLU A 11 35.88 28.93 4.38
N THR A 12 35.23 29.34 5.48
CA THR A 12 35.54 28.84 6.82
C THR A 12 34.67 27.65 7.20
N ILE A 13 35.30 26.67 7.82
CA ILE A 13 34.64 25.50 8.40
C ILE A 13 34.91 25.49 9.90
N SER A 14 33.85 25.31 10.68
CA SER A 14 33.95 25.15 12.13
C SER A 14 33.01 24.07 12.63
N THR A 15 33.29 23.54 13.83
CA THR A 15 32.39 22.60 14.50
C THR A 15 32.00 23.15 15.86
N GLU A 16 30.73 23.01 16.21
CA GLU A 16 30.23 23.32 17.54
C GLU A 16 29.50 22.12 18.14
N ASN A 17 29.42 22.06 19.47
CA ASN A 17 28.58 21.07 20.13
C ASN A 17 27.12 21.46 19.98
N LEU A 18 26.25 20.46 19.85
CA LEU A 18 24.81 20.69 19.98
C LEU A 18 24.49 21.35 21.33
N PRO A 19 23.66 22.40 21.37
CA PRO A 19 23.14 22.95 22.61
C PRO A 19 22.51 21.85 23.47
N ALA A 20 22.62 21.96 24.80
CA ALA A 20 22.12 20.93 25.72
C ALA A 20 20.64 20.60 25.48
N GLN A 21 19.80 21.62 25.23
CA GLN A 21 18.38 21.44 24.92
C GLN A 21 18.08 20.75 23.58
N TRP A 22 19.07 20.60 22.70
CA TRP A 22 18.93 19.98 21.37
C TRP A 22 19.68 18.65 21.26
N ASN A 23 20.31 18.18 22.33
CA ASN A 23 21.30 17.10 22.29
C ASN A 23 20.74 15.77 21.71
N TYR A 24 19.43 15.57 21.82
CA TYR A 24 18.72 14.40 21.30
C TYR A 24 17.74 14.73 20.16
N LEU A 25 17.71 15.99 19.67
CA LEU A 25 16.95 16.36 18.49
C LEU A 25 17.71 15.96 17.21
N GLY A 26 16.96 15.74 16.14
CA GLY A 26 17.49 15.46 14.81
C GLY A 26 16.45 15.76 13.74
N GLY A 27 16.77 15.37 12.50
CA GLY A 27 15.87 15.46 11.36
C GLY A 27 15.11 16.79 11.27
N SER A 28 13.81 16.73 11.03
CA SER A 28 12.94 17.91 10.85
C SER A 28 12.81 18.77 12.12
N ALA A 29 12.89 18.17 13.31
CA ALA A 29 12.85 18.90 14.58
C ALA A 29 14.05 19.84 14.73
N LEU A 30 15.25 19.34 14.43
CA LEU A 30 16.46 20.15 14.50
C LEU A 30 16.50 21.21 13.39
N VAL A 31 16.06 20.87 12.18
CA VAL A 31 15.89 21.84 11.07
C VAL A 31 14.99 23.00 11.51
N ALA A 32 13.81 22.70 12.06
CA ALA A 32 12.86 23.73 12.49
C ALA A 32 13.41 24.63 13.61
N LYS A 33 14.12 24.06 14.59
CA LYS A 33 14.78 24.83 15.66
C LYS A 33 15.87 25.76 15.13
N ILE A 34 16.71 25.28 14.20
CA ILE A 34 17.78 26.10 13.62
C ILE A 34 17.18 27.24 12.79
N LEU A 35 16.19 26.96 11.94
CA LEU A 35 15.57 28.00 11.11
C LEU A 35 14.91 29.09 11.94
N ASN A 36 14.14 28.74 12.98
CA ASN A 36 13.53 29.73 13.87
C ASN A 36 14.53 30.59 14.62
N LYS A 37 15.69 30.02 14.97
CA LYS A 37 16.70 30.73 15.76
C LYS A 37 17.62 31.58 14.88
N GLU A 38 17.93 31.12 13.68
CA GLU A 38 19.09 31.61 12.92
C GLU A 38 18.78 32.14 11.52
N VAL A 39 17.56 31.97 11.01
CA VAL A 39 17.17 32.47 9.68
C VAL A 39 16.10 33.53 9.82
N GLU A 40 16.34 34.70 9.25
CA GLU A 40 15.36 35.78 9.16
C GLU A 40 14.19 35.34 8.26
N PRO A 41 12.96 35.18 8.78
CA PRO A 41 11.84 34.64 8.01
C PRO A 41 11.48 35.42 6.75
N LEU A 42 11.87 36.70 6.65
CA LEU A 42 11.65 37.54 5.48
C LEU A 42 12.83 37.61 4.49
N CYS A 43 13.96 36.95 4.77
CA CYS A 43 15.15 36.99 3.91
C CYS A 43 14.89 36.46 2.49
N ASP A 44 15.72 36.82 1.52
CA ASP A 44 15.70 36.14 0.22
C ASP A 44 16.05 34.66 0.40
N PRO A 45 15.20 33.69 -0.03
CA PRO A 45 15.52 32.27 0.05
C PRO A 45 16.80 31.86 -0.69
N LEU A 46 17.23 32.59 -1.72
CA LEU A 46 18.48 32.30 -2.43
C LEU A 46 19.64 33.15 -1.93
N GLY A 47 19.38 34.12 -1.05
CA GLY A 47 20.36 35.06 -0.51
C GLY A 47 21.27 34.48 0.58
N PRO A 48 22.19 35.31 1.10
CA PRO A 48 23.20 34.93 2.09
C PRO A 48 22.65 34.64 3.50
N GLU A 49 21.51 35.23 3.85
CA GLU A 49 20.88 35.07 5.18
C GLU A 49 20.15 33.73 5.34
N ASN A 50 19.74 33.09 4.24
CA ASN A 50 19.15 31.76 4.28
C ASN A 50 20.24 30.70 4.50
N LYS A 51 19.88 29.59 5.13
CA LYS A 51 20.78 28.48 5.43
C LYS A 51 20.30 27.21 4.75
N LEU A 52 21.23 26.40 4.25
CA LEU A 52 20.96 25.01 3.89
C LEU A 52 21.36 24.12 5.06
N ILE A 53 20.42 23.35 5.58
CA ILE A 53 20.63 22.47 6.74
C ILE A 53 20.44 21.03 6.29
N VAL A 54 21.43 20.17 6.53
CA VAL A 54 21.32 18.72 6.34
C VAL A 54 21.42 18.07 7.70
N ALA A 55 20.35 17.44 8.18
CA ALA A 55 20.26 16.87 9.52
C ALA A 55 19.83 15.39 9.49
N CYS A 56 20.56 14.53 10.19
CA CYS A 56 20.16 13.13 10.37
C CYS A 56 19.28 12.95 11.61
N GLY A 57 18.53 11.85 11.66
CA GLY A 57 17.79 11.47 12.87
C GLY A 57 18.72 11.11 14.04
N PRO A 58 18.24 11.19 15.30
CA PRO A 58 18.97 10.83 16.49
C PRO A 58 19.34 9.35 16.62
N LEU A 59 18.90 8.49 15.69
CA LEU A 59 19.15 7.06 15.68
C LEU A 59 19.81 6.58 14.38
N ALA A 60 20.23 7.50 13.49
CA ALA A 60 20.60 7.16 12.11
C ALA A 60 21.81 6.22 11.98
N GLY A 61 22.89 6.46 12.71
CA GLY A 61 24.10 5.64 12.65
C GLY A 61 24.00 4.30 13.38
N THR A 62 22.85 3.99 13.98
CA THR A 62 22.62 2.76 14.73
C THR A 62 22.23 1.59 13.82
N ARG A 63 22.01 0.42 14.42
CA ARG A 63 21.44 -0.76 13.74
C ARG A 63 19.90 -0.82 13.79
N ALA A 64 19.24 0.22 14.30
CA ALA A 64 17.78 0.27 14.29
C ALA A 64 17.29 0.34 12.83
N PRO A 65 16.34 -0.53 12.44
CA PRO A 65 15.92 -0.61 11.05
C PRO A 65 15.14 0.67 10.69
N GLN A 66 15.32 1.12 9.44
CA GLN A 66 14.68 2.30 8.85
C GLN A 66 14.90 3.66 9.53
N MET A 67 15.81 3.76 10.50
CA MET A 67 16.14 4.99 11.22
C MET A 67 17.19 5.88 10.53
N GLY A 68 17.64 5.51 9.33
CA GLY A 68 18.72 6.18 8.61
C GLY A 68 18.29 7.35 7.72
N ARG A 69 17.06 7.87 7.83
CA ARG A 69 16.61 9.00 7.00
C ARG A 69 17.38 10.28 7.32
N VAL A 70 17.48 11.16 6.32
CA VAL A 70 18.10 12.49 6.41
C VAL A 70 17.12 13.56 5.95
N SER A 71 17.06 14.65 6.70
CA SER A 71 16.26 15.84 6.41
C SER A 71 17.15 16.92 5.82
N VAL A 72 16.74 17.49 4.69
CA VAL A 72 17.31 18.72 4.15
C VAL A 72 16.31 19.84 4.37
N GLY A 73 16.74 21.01 4.85
CA GLY A 73 15.83 22.12 5.11
C GLY A 73 16.43 23.50 4.95
N ALA A 74 15.55 24.46 4.65
CA ALA A 74 15.86 25.88 4.45
C ALA A 74 14.56 26.71 4.46
N LYS A 75 14.66 28.03 4.31
CA LYS A 75 13.56 28.81 3.73
C LYS A 75 13.43 28.45 2.25
N SER A 76 12.24 28.03 1.82
CA SER A 76 12.00 27.52 0.47
C SER A 76 11.85 28.66 -0.56
N PRO A 77 12.56 28.61 -1.71
CA PRO A 77 12.35 29.54 -2.81
C PRO A 77 11.03 29.30 -3.56
N LEU A 78 10.45 28.10 -3.46
CA LEU A 78 9.20 27.72 -4.11
C LEU A 78 7.97 28.23 -3.34
N THR A 79 7.95 28.01 -2.02
CA THR A 79 6.80 28.29 -1.14
C THR A 79 6.98 29.53 -0.27
N GLN A 80 8.20 30.06 -0.14
CA GLN A 80 8.56 31.21 0.71
C GLN A 80 8.33 30.99 2.22
N GLY A 81 8.15 29.74 2.63
CA GLY A 81 8.03 29.33 4.04
C GLY A 81 9.17 28.43 4.48
N ILE A 82 9.01 27.83 5.65
CA ILE A 82 9.87 26.72 6.08
C ILE A 82 9.68 25.52 5.15
N LYS A 83 10.77 24.81 4.85
CA LYS A 83 10.71 23.54 4.18
C LYS A 83 11.68 22.56 4.79
N GLU A 84 11.20 21.34 4.97
CA GLU A 84 12.00 20.13 5.07
C GLU A 84 11.64 19.23 3.89
N ALA A 85 12.65 18.54 3.36
CA ALA A 85 12.49 17.42 2.46
C ALA A 85 13.36 16.26 2.93
N ASN A 86 12.74 15.08 3.02
CA ASN A 86 13.36 13.88 3.54
C ASN A 86 13.93 13.00 2.42
N SER A 87 15.03 12.30 2.69
CA SER A 87 15.59 11.30 1.78
C SER A 87 16.11 10.06 2.49
N GLY A 88 16.18 8.96 1.73
CA GLY A 88 16.84 7.72 2.12
C GLY A 88 18.34 7.75 1.78
N GLY A 89 18.92 6.57 1.57
CA GLY A 89 20.36 6.43 1.32
C GLY A 89 21.18 6.27 2.61
N PRO A 90 22.51 6.12 2.48
CA PRO A 90 23.40 5.95 3.63
C PRO A 90 23.81 7.27 4.29
N ALA A 91 23.52 8.43 3.67
CA ALA A 91 24.01 9.74 4.12
C ALA A 91 23.67 10.08 5.58
N GLY A 92 22.43 9.82 6.01
CA GLY A 92 22.01 10.07 7.40
C GLY A 92 22.83 9.25 8.41
N GLN A 93 23.12 7.99 8.08
CA GLN A 93 23.93 7.12 8.93
C GLN A 93 25.40 7.54 8.95
N PHE A 94 25.91 8.03 7.82
CA PHE A 94 27.30 8.46 7.70
C PHE A 94 27.54 9.75 8.49
N LEU A 95 26.60 10.71 8.47
CA LEU A 95 26.65 11.89 9.33
C LEU A 95 26.81 11.51 10.80
N ASP A 96 25.97 10.61 11.28
CA ASP A 96 25.98 10.19 12.68
C ASP A 96 27.28 9.45 13.07
N ARG A 97 27.77 8.57 12.18
CA ARG A 97 29.07 7.89 12.36
C ARG A 97 30.26 8.86 12.35
N LEU A 98 30.16 9.96 11.60
CA LEU A 98 31.12 11.06 11.61
C LEU A 98 31.00 11.96 12.86
N GLY A 99 30.08 11.64 13.79
CA GLY A 99 29.83 12.41 15.01
C GLY A 99 29.05 13.70 14.79
N LEU A 100 28.44 13.86 13.60
CA LEU A 100 27.68 15.03 13.19
C LEU A 100 26.18 14.75 13.27
N ARG A 101 25.42 15.68 13.85
CA ARG A 101 23.95 15.66 13.78
C ARG A 101 23.45 16.47 12.59
N ALA A 102 24.12 17.58 12.30
CA ALA A 102 23.76 18.45 11.19
C ALA A 102 24.99 19.09 10.53
N ILE A 103 24.83 19.42 9.26
CA ILE A 103 25.67 20.37 8.51
C ILE A 103 24.82 21.61 8.25
N ILE A 104 25.37 22.78 8.53
CA ILE A 104 24.76 24.08 8.23
C ILE A 104 25.68 24.80 7.24
N VAL A 105 25.16 25.09 6.05
CA VAL A 105 25.84 25.90 5.04
C VAL A 105 25.19 27.27 5.01
N GLU A 106 25.99 28.31 5.21
CA GLU A 106 25.54 29.69 5.36
C GLU A 106 26.37 30.65 4.49
N GLN A 107 25.83 31.85 4.25
CA GLN A 107 26.39 32.83 3.32
C GLN A 107 26.48 32.29 1.88
N ILE A 108 26.89 33.14 0.93
CA ILE A 108 27.13 32.75 -0.46
C ILE A 108 28.61 32.98 -0.80
N PRO A 109 29.21 32.19 -1.70
CA PRO A 109 30.58 32.40 -2.11
C PRO A 109 30.68 33.59 -3.06
N GLU A 110 31.92 34.02 -3.34
CA GLU A 110 32.16 35.00 -4.42
C GLU A 110 31.56 34.50 -5.75
N PRO A 111 31.02 35.41 -6.57
CA PRO A 111 30.38 35.06 -7.83
C PRO A 111 31.24 34.14 -8.69
N GLY A 112 30.63 33.08 -9.21
CA GLY A 112 31.28 32.12 -10.08
C GLY A 112 32.05 31.01 -9.35
N LYS A 113 32.30 31.09 -8.05
CA LYS A 113 32.94 29.98 -7.32
C LYS A 113 31.98 28.81 -7.10
N LEU A 114 32.50 27.59 -7.24
CA LEU A 114 31.77 26.34 -7.04
C LEU A 114 32.61 25.38 -6.19
N TYR A 115 31.98 24.72 -5.22
CA TYR A 115 32.67 23.87 -4.25
C TYR A 115 32.04 22.49 -4.09
N CYS A 116 32.87 21.52 -3.72
CA CYS A 116 32.45 20.29 -3.06
C CYS A 116 32.89 20.34 -1.59
N LEU A 117 32.01 19.98 -0.67
CA LEU A 117 32.34 19.81 0.75
C LEU A 117 32.70 18.35 1.00
N PHE A 118 33.97 18.06 1.27
CA PHE A 118 34.42 16.72 1.64
C PHE A 118 34.50 16.58 3.16
N ILE A 119 33.91 15.53 3.71
CA ILE A 119 33.89 15.25 5.16
C ILE A 119 34.31 13.80 5.39
N SER A 120 35.32 13.63 6.24
CA SER A 120 35.84 12.35 6.71
C SER A 120 35.99 12.37 8.23
N LYS A 121 36.44 11.26 8.82
CA LYS A 121 36.77 11.21 10.26
C LYS A 121 37.76 12.30 10.67
N ASP A 122 38.75 12.57 9.83
CA ASP A 122 39.93 13.35 10.20
C ASP A 122 39.82 14.83 9.78
N LYS A 123 38.99 15.14 8.77
CA LYS A 123 38.87 16.51 8.23
C LYS A 123 37.52 16.78 7.57
N ALA A 124 37.19 18.07 7.53
CA ALA A 124 36.18 18.65 6.65
C ALA A 124 36.81 19.79 5.85
N GLU A 125 36.65 19.82 4.53
CA GLU A 125 37.28 20.81 3.64
C GLU A 125 36.37 21.20 2.46
N LEU A 126 36.45 22.47 2.06
CA LEU A 126 35.86 22.96 0.82
C LEU A 126 36.88 22.76 -0.32
N VAL A 127 36.52 21.96 -1.30
CA VAL A 127 37.34 21.66 -2.48
C VAL A 127 36.76 22.41 -3.68
N PRO A 128 37.54 23.22 -4.40
CA PRO A 128 37.10 23.83 -5.65
C PRO A 128 36.57 22.77 -6.62
N ALA A 129 35.43 23.05 -7.25
CA ALA A 129 34.65 22.10 -8.02
C ALA A 129 34.33 22.58 -9.44
N ASP A 130 35.13 23.50 -9.99
CA ASP A 130 34.93 24.04 -11.34
C ASP A 130 34.94 22.95 -12.42
N GLU A 131 35.69 21.86 -12.21
CA GLU A 131 35.70 20.68 -13.10
C GLU A 131 34.34 19.98 -13.21
N TYR A 132 33.43 20.20 -12.25
CA TYR A 132 32.11 19.57 -12.21
C TYR A 132 30.97 20.50 -12.62
N ARG A 133 31.27 21.74 -13.00
CA ARG A 133 30.26 22.73 -13.39
C ARG A 133 29.43 22.21 -14.56
N GLY A 134 28.11 22.32 -14.43
CA GLY A 134 27.17 21.88 -15.47
C GLY A 134 27.04 20.35 -15.61
N MET A 135 27.78 19.54 -14.85
CA MET A 135 27.58 18.09 -14.85
C MET A 135 26.21 17.76 -14.26
N LYS A 136 25.52 16.83 -14.89
CA LYS A 136 24.28 16.24 -14.35
C LYS A 136 24.59 15.21 -13.26
N ASN A 137 23.61 14.82 -12.46
CA ASN A 137 23.83 14.05 -11.24
C ASN A 137 24.53 12.70 -11.47
N TYR A 138 24.16 11.94 -12.52
CA TYR A 138 24.76 10.63 -12.76
C TYR A 138 26.22 10.75 -13.19
N GLU A 139 26.54 11.72 -14.04
CA GLU A 139 27.93 12.02 -14.45
C GLU A 139 28.77 12.50 -13.26
N LEU A 140 28.25 13.45 -12.49
CA LEU A 140 28.89 13.99 -11.29
C LEU A 140 29.25 12.89 -10.29
N VAL A 141 28.28 12.06 -9.91
CA VAL A 141 28.50 11.02 -8.90
C VAL A 141 29.49 9.97 -9.39
N SER A 142 29.44 9.61 -10.68
CA SER A 142 30.45 8.73 -11.29
C SER A 142 31.86 9.31 -11.17
N ALA A 143 32.04 10.60 -11.46
CA ALA A 143 33.32 11.29 -11.33
C ALA A 143 33.80 11.35 -9.86
N LEU A 144 32.90 11.64 -8.91
CA LEU A 144 33.21 11.71 -7.48
C LEU A 144 33.59 10.34 -6.91
N HIS A 145 32.88 9.27 -7.27
CA HIS A 145 33.25 7.91 -6.84
C HIS A 145 34.59 7.47 -7.39
N LYS A 146 34.94 7.89 -8.61
CA LYS A 146 36.28 7.64 -9.19
C LYS A 146 37.38 8.40 -8.45
N LYS A 147 37.11 9.62 -7.98
CA LYS A 147 38.09 10.49 -7.28
C LYS A 147 38.30 10.08 -5.82
N TYR A 148 37.24 9.71 -5.11
CA TYR A 148 37.28 9.39 -3.68
C TYR A 148 37.18 7.89 -3.42
N SER A 149 35.98 7.32 -3.52
CA SER A 149 35.68 5.88 -3.42
C SER A 149 34.20 5.66 -3.75
N ASP A 150 33.84 4.46 -4.17
CA ASP A 150 32.44 3.99 -4.29
C ASP A 150 31.74 3.76 -2.93
N LYS A 151 32.44 3.92 -1.82
CA LYS A 151 31.91 3.75 -0.45
C LYS A 151 31.45 5.05 0.20
N VAL A 152 31.70 6.20 -0.42
CA VAL A 152 31.24 7.49 0.10
C VAL A 152 29.75 7.65 -0.19
N ALA A 153 29.05 8.41 0.65
CA ALA A 153 27.73 8.91 0.29
C ALA A 153 27.87 10.29 -0.35
N VAL A 154 27.16 10.55 -1.43
CA VAL A 154 27.13 11.85 -2.08
C VAL A 154 25.75 12.47 -1.92
N ILE A 155 25.71 13.71 -1.46
CA ILE A 155 24.55 14.60 -1.51
C ILE A 155 24.88 15.65 -2.56
N SER A 156 24.13 15.73 -3.65
CA SER A 156 24.47 16.57 -4.81
C SER A 156 23.32 17.45 -5.28
N THR A 157 23.69 18.46 -6.06
CA THR A 157 22.75 19.21 -6.87
C THR A 157 23.03 18.97 -8.36
N GLY A 158 21.96 18.77 -9.12
CA GLY A 158 22.03 18.66 -10.57
C GLY A 158 22.12 20.03 -11.24
N LEU A 159 21.92 20.04 -12.56
CA LEU A 159 21.92 21.26 -13.37
C LEU A 159 20.83 22.27 -12.91
N ALA A 160 19.66 21.77 -12.51
CA ALA A 160 18.55 22.62 -12.08
C ALA A 160 18.88 23.41 -10.81
N GLY A 161 19.59 22.81 -9.86
CA GLY A 161 19.96 23.51 -8.64
C GLY A 161 21.16 24.43 -8.82
N GLU A 162 22.15 24.09 -9.66
CA GLU A 162 23.20 25.03 -10.09
C GLU A 162 22.60 26.30 -10.71
N ARG A 163 21.55 26.14 -11.53
CA ARG A 163 20.78 27.24 -12.15
C ARG A 163 19.76 27.89 -11.20
N GLN A 164 19.68 27.41 -9.96
CA GLN A 164 18.81 27.93 -8.91
C GLN A 164 17.31 27.93 -9.26
N TYR A 165 16.86 26.94 -10.04
CA TYR A 165 15.44 26.80 -10.39
C TYR A 165 14.61 26.33 -9.20
N LYS A 166 13.43 26.94 -9.00
CA LYS A 166 12.59 26.67 -7.83
C LYS A 166 12.06 25.23 -7.71
N GLY A 167 12.05 24.47 -8.80
CA GLY A 167 11.72 23.03 -8.82
C GLY A 167 12.91 22.10 -8.56
N ALA A 168 14.09 22.62 -8.22
CA ALA A 168 15.30 21.80 -8.05
C ALA A 168 15.29 20.96 -6.77
N SER A 169 15.68 19.70 -6.90
CA SER A 169 15.85 18.73 -5.81
C SER A 169 17.30 18.70 -5.29
N VAL A 170 17.47 18.19 -4.06
CA VAL A 170 18.77 17.71 -3.59
C VAL A 170 18.80 16.20 -3.76
N SER A 171 19.76 15.70 -4.54
CA SER A 171 19.91 14.28 -4.86
C SER A 171 20.90 13.61 -3.91
N LEU A 172 20.67 12.33 -3.61
CA LEU A 172 21.45 11.53 -2.69
C LEU A 172 21.70 10.14 -3.30
N THR A 173 22.89 9.62 -3.09
CA THR A 173 23.21 8.25 -3.47
C THR A 173 22.46 7.23 -2.62
N ASP A 174 22.01 6.14 -3.22
CA ASP A 174 21.52 4.97 -2.49
C ASP A 174 22.66 4.03 -2.06
N ILE A 175 22.31 2.84 -1.57
CA ILE A 175 23.29 1.83 -1.10
C ILE A 175 24.20 1.26 -2.19
N PHE A 176 23.88 1.49 -3.46
CA PHE A 176 24.68 1.08 -4.61
C PHE A 176 25.38 2.26 -5.28
N GLY A 177 25.33 3.44 -4.66
CA GLY A 177 25.93 4.65 -5.21
C GLY A 177 25.10 5.33 -6.31
N ASP A 178 23.84 4.96 -6.49
CA ASP A 178 22.97 5.54 -7.52
C ASP A 178 22.30 6.83 -7.02
N PRO A 179 22.44 7.99 -7.71
CA PRO A 179 21.92 9.28 -7.24
C PRO A 179 20.42 9.49 -7.48
N SER A 180 19.60 8.46 -7.28
CA SER A 180 18.15 8.46 -7.50
C SER A 180 17.31 8.73 -6.26
N ARG A 181 17.93 8.95 -5.09
CA ARG A 181 17.20 9.40 -3.89
C ARG A 181 17.15 10.90 -3.89
N ASN A 182 16.01 11.48 -3.52
CA ASN A 182 15.85 12.93 -3.58
C ASN A 182 15.18 13.44 -2.30
N ALA A 183 15.82 14.41 -1.67
CA ALA A 183 15.12 15.39 -0.84
C ALA A 183 14.54 16.43 -1.80
N ALA A 184 13.41 16.06 -2.42
CA ALA A 184 12.99 16.64 -3.69
C ALA A 184 12.32 18.01 -3.57
N ARG A 185 11.38 18.14 -2.64
CA ARG A 185 10.32 19.12 -2.75
C ARG A 185 10.70 20.47 -2.15
N GLY A 186 10.11 21.55 -2.67
CA GLY A 186 10.27 22.91 -2.13
C GLY A 186 11.53 23.64 -2.57
N GLY A 187 12.25 23.14 -3.59
CA GLY A 187 13.33 23.90 -4.23
C GLY A 187 14.62 23.98 -3.42
N LEU A 188 14.88 23.03 -2.53
CA LEU A 188 16.09 23.02 -1.71
C LEU A 188 17.37 22.80 -2.53
N GLY A 189 17.26 22.20 -3.72
CA GLY A 189 18.38 22.10 -4.68
C GLY A 189 18.86 23.46 -5.18
N ALA A 190 17.96 24.43 -5.31
CA ALA A 190 18.30 25.81 -5.67
C ALA A 190 18.99 26.54 -4.53
N VAL A 191 18.55 26.29 -3.28
CA VAL A 191 19.25 26.83 -2.10
C VAL A 191 20.67 26.26 -2.05
N MET A 192 20.86 24.96 -2.27
CA MET A 192 22.18 24.34 -2.32
C MET A 192 23.08 24.95 -3.41
N GLY A 193 22.54 25.16 -4.62
CA GLY A 193 23.27 25.82 -5.69
C GLY A 193 23.56 27.30 -5.43
N SER A 194 22.67 28.03 -4.72
CA SER A 194 22.92 29.43 -4.35
C SER A 194 24.05 29.59 -3.33
N LYS A 195 24.30 28.55 -2.54
CA LYS A 195 25.48 28.43 -1.67
C LYS A 195 26.75 28.04 -2.44
N GLY A 196 26.69 27.90 -3.76
CA GLY A 196 27.80 27.47 -4.62
C GLY A 196 28.31 26.07 -4.28
N LEU A 197 27.43 25.20 -3.78
CA LEU A 197 27.77 23.85 -3.37
C LEU A 197 27.28 22.84 -4.41
N LYS A 198 28.21 22.18 -5.11
CA LYS A 198 27.92 21.14 -6.09
C LYS A 198 27.60 19.80 -5.43
N ALA A 199 28.35 19.44 -4.40
CA ALA A 199 28.15 18.21 -3.65
C ALA A 199 28.70 18.28 -2.21
N ILE A 200 28.14 17.46 -1.33
CA ILE A 200 28.70 17.06 -0.04
C ILE A 200 29.07 15.58 -0.15
N ILE A 201 30.33 15.27 0.10
CA ILE A 201 30.88 13.91 0.08
C ILE A 201 31.14 13.47 1.52
N LEU A 202 30.48 12.39 1.93
CA LEU A 202 30.60 11.83 3.28
C LEU A 202 31.36 10.51 3.22
N ASP A 203 32.57 10.48 3.79
CA ASP A 203 33.38 9.28 3.92
C ASP A 203 33.41 8.79 5.37
N PRO A 204 32.65 7.74 5.73
CA PRO A 204 32.63 7.19 7.08
C PRO A 204 33.80 6.24 7.35
N THR A 205 34.77 6.09 6.44
CA THR A 205 35.88 5.15 6.60
C THR A 205 36.69 5.46 7.87
N GLY A 206 37.06 4.42 8.61
CA GLY A 206 37.81 4.55 9.86
C GLY A 206 37.01 5.05 11.07
N THR A 207 35.72 5.41 10.92
CA THR A 207 34.85 5.80 12.04
C THR A 207 34.49 4.61 12.93
N ASP A 208 34.38 4.86 14.23
CA ASP A 208 33.91 3.87 15.20
C ASP A 208 32.40 3.61 15.04
N GLN A 209 31.92 2.52 15.65
CA GLN A 209 30.47 2.32 15.79
C GLN A 209 29.89 3.37 16.74
N VAL A 210 28.64 3.78 16.48
CA VAL A 210 27.95 4.71 17.38
C VAL A 210 27.78 4.10 18.77
N VAL A 211 27.98 4.92 19.80
CA VAL A 211 27.86 4.49 21.20
C VAL A 211 26.39 4.25 21.56
N ILE A 212 26.11 3.10 22.17
CA ILE A 212 24.80 2.72 22.71
C ILE A 212 24.96 2.53 24.22
N ALA A 213 24.31 3.36 25.04
CA ALA A 213 24.45 3.31 26.50
C ALA A 213 23.96 1.99 27.12
N ASN A 214 22.90 1.40 26.59
CA ASN A 214 22.38 0.08 26.98
C ASN A 214 22.22 -0.83 25.74
N PRO A 215 23.28 -1.55 25.33
CA PRO A 215 23.25 -2.40 24.14
C PRO A 215 22.28 -3.57 24.20
N GLU A 216 21.97 -4.08 25.40
CA GLU A 216 21.05 -5.21 25.58
C GLU A 216 19.61 -4.78 25.34
N ALA A 217 19.18 -3.69 26.00
CA ALA A 217 17.86 -3.10 25.77
C ALA A 217 17.67 -2.72 24.29
N PHE A 218 18.67 -2.07 23.69
CA PHE A 218 18.63 -1.70 22.28
C PHE A 218 18.42 -2.92 21.36
N ARG A 219 19.18 -4.00 21.58
CA ARG A 219 19.05 -5.24 20.80
C ARG A 219 17.68 -5.89 20.98
N LYS A 220 17.14 -5.89 22.19
CA LYS A 220 15.79 -6.41 22.46
C LYS A 220 14.74 -5.61 21.69
N THR A 221 14.72 -4.28 21.84
CA THR A 221 13.78 -3.38 21.14
C THR A 221 13.86 -3.55 19.63
N VAL A 222 15.07 -3.65 19.05
CA VAL A 222 15.24 -3.87 17.60
C VAL A 222 14.69 -5.23 17.15
N ARG A 223 14.91 -6.31 17.92
CA ARG A 223 14.36 -7.64 17.56
C ARG A 223 12.85 -7.65 17.63
N ASP A 224 12.28 -7.13 18.71
CA ASP A 224 10.84 -7.08 18.92
C ASP A 224 10.16 -6.24 17.83
N TRP A 225 10.76 -5.10 17.47
CA TRP A 225 10.24 -4.27 16.37
C TRP A 225 10.39 -4.93 15.00
N ALA A 226 11.51 -5.60 14.72
CA ALA A 226 11.70 -6.34 13.48
C ALA A 226 10.62 -7.44 13.31
N ASP A 227 10.22 -8.09 14.40
CA ASP A 227 9.12 -9.06 14.41
C ASP A 227 7.77 -8.39 14.06
N VAL A 228 7.46 -7.24 14.65
CA VAL A 228 6.27 -6.43 14.29
C VAL A 228 6.27 -6.09 12.80
N LEU A 229 7.39 -5.63 12.26
CA LEU A 229 7.46 -5.24 10.85
C LEU A 229 7.33 -6.43 9.89
N LYS A 230 7.86 -7.60 10.27
CA LYS A 230 7.78 -8.83 9.47
C LYS A 230 6.33 -9.32 9.32
N HIS A 231 5.51 -9.12 10.35
CA HIS A 231 4.12 -9.58 10.39
C HIS A 231 3.11 -8.48 9.99
N ASP A 232 3.56 -7.26 9.65
CA ASP A 232 2.68 -6.18 9.20
C ASP A 232 2.31 -6.32 7.72
N VAL A 233 1.00 -6.36 7.45
CA VAL A 233 0.43 -6.51 6.10
C VAL A 233 0.88 -5.40 5.16
N SER A 234 0.89 -4.14 5.61
CA SER A 234 1.23 -3.00 4.74
C SER A 234 2.70 -3.03 4.33
N ILE A 235 3.59 -3.38 5.26
CA ILE A 235 5.02 -3.54 5.00
C ILE A 235 5.28 -4.71 4.05
N SER A 236 4.55 -5.80 4.19
CA SER A 236 4.62 -6.94 3.27
C SER A 236 4.26 -6.53 1.83
N LEU A 237 3.21 -5.70 1.66
CA LEU A 237 2.82 -5.17 0.35
C LEU A 237 3.91 -4.27 -0.26
N TYR A 238 4.50 -3.36 0.53
CA TYR A 238 5.62 -2.53 0.05
C TYR A 238 6.84 -3.36 -0.33
N SER A 239 7.13 -4.43 0.41
CA SER A 239 8.26 -5.34 0.13
C SER A 239 8.04 -6.13 -1.17
N ARG A 240 6.79 -6.38 -1.55
CA ARG A 240 6.43 -7.15 -2.75
C ARG A 240 6.26 -6.30 -3.99
N PHE A 241 5.74 -5.10 -3.89
CA PHE A 241 5.35 -4.31 -5.06
C PHE A 241 6.03 -2.95 -5.14
N GLY A 242 6.76 -2.56 -4.09
CA GLY A 242 7.20 -1.19 -3.90
C GLY A 242 6.02 -0.26 -3.63
N THR A 243 6.27 1.05 -3.66
CA THR A 243 5.17 2.03 -3.64
C THR A 243 4.19 1.91 -4.82
N PRO A 244 4.56 1.41 -6.03
CA PRO A 244 3.60 1.27 -7.13
C PRO A 244 2.39 0.35 -6.86
N PHE A 245 2.39 -0.42 -5.75
CA PHE A 245 1.16 -1.05 -5.25
C PHE A 245 0.00 -0.05 -5.11
N ALA A 246 0.29 1.21 -4.76
CA ALA A 246 -0.71 2.24 -4.58
C ALA A 246 -1.47 2.60 -5.87
N ILE A 247 -0.97 2.26 -7.08
CA ILE A 247 -1.65 2.58 -8.35
C ILE A 247 -3.07 2.01 -8.41
N ASN A 248 -3.22 0.71 -8.13
CA ASN A 248 -4.53 0.05 -8.17
C ASN A 248 -5.47 0.61 -7.10
N ASN A 249 -4.94 0.80 -5.88
CA ASN A 249 -5.69 1.34 -4.76
C ASN A 249 -6.17 2.79 -5.05
N SER A 250 -5.27 3.64 -5.56
CA SER A 250 -5.58 5.03 -5.90
C SER A 250 -6.56 5.14 -7.06
N ALA A 251 -6.38 4.36 -8.14
CA ALA A 251 -7.32 4.34 -9.25
C ALA A 251 -8.73 3.87 -8.81
N GLY A 252 -8.77 2.86 -7.94
CA GLY A 252 -10.02 2.34 -7.38
C GLY A 252 -10.73 3.31 -6.42
N HIS A 253 -9.95 4.07 -5.63
CA HIS A 253 -10.48 5.15 -4.79
C HIS A 253 -10.83 6.42 -5.58
N GLY A 254 -10.40 6.55 -6.84
CA GLY A 254 -10.57 7.78 -7.62
C GLY A 254 -9.59 8.88 -7.28
N THR A 255 -8.39 8.55 -6.78
CA THR A 255 -7.37 9.52 -6.36
C THR A 255 -6.17 9.58 -7.30
N LEU A 256 -6.04 8.68 -8.27
CA LEU A 256 -4.88 8.63 -9.17
C LEU A 256 -5.03 9.70 -10.27
N PRO A 257 -4.23 10.77 -10.28
CA PRO A 257 -4.43 11.86 -11.24
C PRO A 257 -4.24 11.40 -12.68
N ALA A 258 -5.16 11.83 -13.54
CA ALA A 258 -5.07 11.74 -14.98
C ALA A 258 -5.35 13.10 -15.62
N MET A 259 -4.55 13.45 -16.64
CA MET A 259 -4.75 14.60 -17.53
C MET A 259 -4.83 15.95 -16.80
N ASN A 260 -3.84 16.24 -15.95
CA ASN A 260 -3.86 17.37 -15.02
C ASN A 260 -5.08 17.35 -14.09
N TYR A 261 -5.23 16.27 -13.31
CA TYR A 261 -6.33 16.09 -12.35
C TYR A 261 -7.75 16.24 -12.95
N ARG A 262 -7.99 15.80 -14.19
CA ARG A 262 -9.35 15.74 -14.77
C ARG A 262 -10.09 14.46 -14.43
N SER A 263 -9.36 13.37 -14.21
CA SER A 263 -9.88 12.10 -13.76
C SER A 263 -9.03 11.57 -12.61
N GLY A 264 -9.67 10.89 -11.66
CA GLY A 264 -9.03 10.14 -10.57
C GLY A 264 -8.81 8.66 -10.91
N ARG A 265 -9.17 8.27 -12.14
CA ARG A 265 -8.98 6.92 -12.68
C ARG A 265 -8.56 7.03 -14.16
N PRO A 266 -7.25 6.96 -14.46
CA PRO A 266 -6.73 6.97 -15.82
C PRO A 266 -7.20 5.76 -16.61
N GLU A 267 -7.32 5.91 -17.93
CA GLU A 267 -7.48 4.76 -18.83
C GLU A 267 -6.21 3.90 -18.79
N ASN A 268 -6.38 2.58 -18.83
CA ASN A 268 -5.26 1.61 -18.83
C ASN A 268 -4.26 1.74 -17.65
N PHE A 269 -4.68 2.26 -16.49
CA PHE A 269 -3.80 2.38 -15.30
C PHE A 269 -3.18 1.03 -14.86
N VAL A 270 -3.81 -0.10 -15.23
CA VAL A 270 -3.31 -1.46 -14.95
C VAL A 270 -1.93 -1.69 -15.58
N ALA A 271 -1.64 -1.06 -16.72
CA ALA A 271 -0.33 -1.16 -17.37
C ALA A 271 0.81 -0.60 -16.51
N VAL A 272 0.53 0.37 -15.63
CA VAL A 272 1.52 0.94 -14.69
C VAL A 272 1.31 0.46 -13.25
N SER A 273 0.50 -0.58 -13.06
CA SER A 273 0.26 -1.15 -11.73
C SER A 273 1.49 -1.85 -11.15
N GLY A 274 1.55 -1.94 -9.82
CA GLY A 274 2.59 -2.71 -9.13
C GLY A 274 2.68 -4.17 -9.61
N ASN A 275 1.55 -4.81 -9.94
CA ASN A 275 1.53 -6.17 -10.49
C ASN A 275 2.23 -6.26 -11.85
N ASN A 276 1.91 -5.34 -12.77
CA ASN A 276 2.56 -5.34 -14.08
C ASN A 276 4.04 -5.00 -13.99
N ILE A 277 4.41 -4.06 -13.11
CA ILE A 277 5.81 -3.73 -12.85
C ILE A 277 6.55 -4.96 -12.32
N GLN A 278 5.99 -5.71 -11.35
CA GLN A 278 6.60 -6.95 -10.88
C GLN A 278 6.81 -7.98 -11.99
N LYS A 279 5.83 -8.10 -12.92
CA LYS A 279 5.96 -8.97 -14.09
C LYS A 279 7.14 -8.53 -14.97
N ILE A 280 7.27 -7.23 -15.24
CA ILE A 280 8.40 -6.66 -15.98
C ILE A 280 9.73 -6.94 -15.27
N LEU A 281 9.82 -6.75 -13.94
CA LEU A 281 11.04 -7.04 -13.19
C LEU A 281 11.41 -8.52 -13.30
N PHE A 282 10.43 -9.42 -13.23
CA PHE A 282 10.65 -10.86 -13.37
C PHE A 282 11.13 -11.23 -14.77
N GLU A 283 10.48 -10.73 -15.82
CA GLU A 283 10.81 -11.05 -17.21
C GLU A 283 12.16 -10.45 -17.66
N ARG A 284 12.50 -9.27 -17.15
CA ARG A 284 13.65 -8.47 -17.64
C ARG A 284 14.82 -8.40 -16.64
N GLY A 285 14.78 -9.13 -15.53
CA GLY A 285 15.88 -9.17 -14.55
C GLY A 285 16.03 -7.92 -13.67
N GLY A 286 14.93 -7.20 -13.45
CA GLY A 286 14.85 -6.10 -12.49
C GLY A 286 14.90 -6.59 -11.04
N LYS A 287 15.10 -5.67 -10.08
CA LYS A 287 15.20 -6.05 -8.67
C LYS A 287 14.65 -4.99 -7.71
N MET A 288 14.29 -5.43 -6.52
CA MET A 288 13.92 -4.57 -5.40
C MET A 288 14.97 -4.60 -4.29
N HIS A 289 15.11 -3.51 -3.54
CA HIS A 289 16.10 -3.39 -2.46
C HIS A 289 15.74 -2.32 -1.42
N GLY A 290 16.47 -2.29 -0.31
CA GLY A 290 16.40 -1.23 0.69
C GLY A 290 17.02 0.08 0.21
N CYS A 291 16.38 1.21 0.48
CA CYS A 291 16.94 2.53 0.17
C CYS A 291 18.17 2.89 1.00
N MET A 292 18.30 2.29 2.20
CA MET A 292 19.38 2.51 3.16
C MET A 292 19.82 1.16 3.75
N PRO A 293 21.04 1.06 4.29
CA PRO A 293 21.50 -0.13 4.99
C PRO A 293 20.57 -0.55 6.13
N GLY A 294 20.23 -1.83 6.21
CA GLY A 294 19.36 -2.38 7.26
C GLY A 294 17.85 -2.13 7.09
N CYS A 295 17.41 -1.57 5.96
CA CYS A 295 15.98 -1.43 5.69
C CYS A 295 15.30 -2.78 5.44
N LEU A 296 14.31 -3.13 6.26
CA LEU A 296 13.50 -4.36 6.14
C LEU A 296 12.33 -4.22 5.17
N VAL A 297 11.95 -2.99 4.75
CA VAL A 297 10.81 -2.78 3.83
C VAL A 297 11.20 -3.08 2.38
N GLN A 298 12.45 -2.78 1.99
CA GLN A 298 12.98 -3.10 0.66
C GLN A 298 12.12 -2.67 -0.55
N CYS A 299 11.40 -1.55 -0.44
CA CYS A 299 10.42 -1.12 -1.44
C CYS A 299 11.00 -0.47 -2.71
N SER A 300 12.31 -0.25 -2.80
CA SER A 300 12.91 0.47 -3.92
C SER A 300 13.09 -0.42 -5.15
N ILE A 301 12.64 0.05 -6.31
CA ILE A 301 12.71 -0.68 -7.58
C ILE A 301 13.88 -0.18 -8.44
N ILE A 302 14.69 -1.11 -8.94
CA ILE A 302 15.63 -0.91 -10.05
C ILE A 302 14.93 -1.42 -11.31
N TYR A 303 14.50 -0.49 -12.16
CA TYR A 303 13.68 -0.77 -13.33
C TYR A 303 14.56 -1.04 -14.57
N PRO A 304 14.43 -2.21 -15.22
CA PRO A 304 15.19 -2.60 -16.39
C PRO A 304 14.49 -2.23 -17.71
N ASP A 305 15.27 -2.02 -18.77
CA ASP A 305 14.79 -2.05 -20.15
C ASP A 305 14.56 -3.49 -20.64
N LYS A 306 14.10 -3.62 -21.89
CA LYS A 306 13.85 -4.90 -22.56
C LYS A 306 15.07 -5.84 -22.65
N ASP A 307 16.28 -5.29 -22.57
CA ASP A 307 17.55 -6.03 -22.66
C ASP A 307 18.13 -6.30 -21.27
N GLY A 308 17.39 -5.95 -20.20
CA GLY A 308 17.77 -6.15 -18.80
C GLY A 308 18.71 -5.10 -18.24
N LYS A 309 19.01 -4.02 -18.99
CA LYS A 309 19.84 -2.92 -18.52
C LYS A 309 19.01 -1.95 -17.70
N LYS A 310 19.53 -1.50 -16.56
CA LYS A 310 18.88 -0.48 -15.71
C LYS A 310 18.59 0.81 -16.50
N ILE A 311 17.33 1.25 -16.50
CA ILE A 311 16.93 2.60 -16.91
C ILE A 311 17.06 3.56 -15.74
N CYS A 312 16.34 3.29 -14.64
CA CYS A 312 16.35 4.11 -13.43
C CYS A 312 16.26 3.26 -12.16
N ALA A 313 16.62 3.85 -11.03
CA ALA A 313 16.36 3.32 -9.70
C ALA A 313 15.29 4.16 -8.98
N ALA A 314 14.82 3.69 -7.83
CA ALA A 314 13.74 4.30 -7.05
C ALA A 314 12.47 4.57 -7.87
N TYR A 315 12.03 3.61 -8.72
CA TYR A 315 10.82 3.77 -9.53
C TYR A 315 9.56 3.76 -8.64
N GLU A 316 9.07 4.96 -8.28
CA GLU A 316 8.10 5.21 -7.20
C GLU A 316 6.72 5.63 -7.70
N TYR A 317 5.70 5.46 -6.84
CA TYR A 317 4.30 5.75 -7.15
C TYR A 317 4.07 7.18 -7.64
N GLU A 318 4.58 8.17 -6.89
CA GLU A 318 4.43 9.59 -7.20
C GLU A 318 5.01 9.92 -8.58
N THR A 319 6.16 9.35 -8.92
CA THR A 319 6.77 9.54 -10.24
C THR A 319 5.94 8.91 -11.35
N ILE A 320 5.46 7.68 -11.15
CA ILE A 320 4.59 7.00 -12.13
C ILE A 320 3.29 7.77 -12.34
N ALA A 321 2.72 8.33 -11.28
CA ALA A 321 1.50 9.10 -11.39
C ALA A 321 1.74 10.46 -12.07
N LEU A 322 2.69 11.27 -11.61
CA LEU A 322 2.85 12.64 -12.10
C LEU A 322 3.58 12.75 -13.45
N LEU A 323 4.56 11.87 -13.74
CA LEU A 323 5.22 11.81 -15.05
C LEU A 323 4.56 10.80 -16.01
N GLY A 324 3.59 10.02 -15.52
CA GLY A 324 2.87 9.03 -16.31
C GLY A 324 1.40 9.39 -16.43
N THR A 325 0.57 8.88 -15.53
CA THR A 325 -0.90 8.92 -15.68
C THR A 325 -1.45 10.34 -15.74
N ASN A 326 -0.88 11.28 -14.99
CA ASN A 326 -1.23 12.70 -15.02
C ASN A 326 -1.02 13.34 -16.40
N LEU A 327 -0.11 12.78 -17.20
CA LEU A 327 0.18 13.18 -18.58
C LEU A 327 -0.52 12.29 -19.62
N GLY A 328 -1.27 11.28 -19.19
CA GLY A 328 -1.92 10.27 -20.04
C GLY A 328 -0.98 9.15 -20.51
N ILE A 329 0.24 9.08 -19.96
CA ILE A 329 1.24 8.08 -20.36
C ILE A 329 1.10 6.85 -19.47
N THR A 330 1.01 5.67 -20.08
CA THR A 330 0.95 4.37 -19.38
C THR A 330 2.06 3.39 -19.81
N ASP A 331 3.06 3.87 -20.55
CA ASP A 331 4.27 3.13 -20.90
C ASP A 331 5.32 3.27 -19.78
N ASN A 332 5.58 2.18 -19.04
CA ASN A 332 6.56 2.18 -17.96
C ASN A 332 7.99 2.47 -18.43
N ASP A 333 8.40 2.04 -19.62
CA ASP A 333 9.76 2.30 -20.11
C ASP A 333 9.94 3.80 -20.39
N ALA A 334 8.89 4.43 -20.92
CA ALA A 334 8.87 5.87 -21.14
C ALA A 334 8.89 6.66 -19.82
N ILE A 335 8.03 6.28 -18.86
CA ILE A 335 7.98 6.92 -17.53
C ILE A 335 9.33 6.74 -16.81
N ALA A 336 9.96 5.57 -16.90
CA ALA A 336 11.28 5.32 -16.32
C ALA A 336 12.37 6.21 -16.93
N ARG A 337 12.30 6.50 -18.24
CA ARG A 337 13.21 7.46 -18.90
C ARG A 337 12.94 8.90 -18.46
N LEU A 338 11.68 9.32 -18.36
CA LEU A 338 11.32 10.66 -17.84
C LEU A 338 11.82 10.82 -16.40
N LYS A 339 11.63 9.80 -15.56
CA LYS A 339 12.18 9.75 -14.20
C LYS A 339 13.69 9.93 -14.20
N PHE A 340 14.41 9.13 -15.00
CA PHE A 340 15.86 9.22 -15.10
C PHE A 340 16.30 10.65 -15.44
N THR A 341 15.64 11.30 -16.40
CA THR A 341 15.94 12.68 -16.77
C THR A 341 15.70 13.67 -15.62
N CYS A 342 14.61 13.53 -14.85
CA CYS A 342 14.39 14.35 -13.66
C CYS A 342 15.48 14.15 -12.60
N ASP A 343 15.86 12.90 -12.31
CA ASP A 343 16.94 12.60 -11.37
C ASP A 343 18.28 13.18 -11.85
N ASP A 344 18.60 13.05 -13.15
CA ASP A 344 19.87 13.50 -13.72
C ASP A 344 19.96 15.04 -13.71
N LEU A 345 18.88 15.74 -14.07
CA LEU A 345 18.80 17.20 -14.00
C LEU A 345 18.73 17.73 -12.56
N GLY A 346 18.31 16.91 -11.60
CA GLY A 346 18.08 17.31 -10.21
C GLY A 346 16.77 18.09 -10.02
N LEU A 347 15.66 17.52 -10.49
CA LEU A 347 14.31 18.10 -10.43
C LEU A 347 13.36 17.28 -9.55
N ASP A 348 12.44 17.97 -8.86
CA ASP A 348 11.30 17.32 -8.20
C ASP A 348 10.34 16.75 -9.27
N ALA A 349 10.20 15.43 -9.31
CA ALA A 349 9.33 14.74 -10.26
C ALA A 349 7.84 15.10 -10.09
N ILE A 350 7.39 15.41 -8.88
CA ILE A 350 5.99 15.81 -8.62
C ILE A 350 5.74 17.19 -9.21
N GLU A 351 6.59 18.15 -8.85
CA GLU A 351 6.51 19.53 -9.34
C GLU A 351 6.65 19.59 -10.87
N THR A 352 7.61 18.82 -11.41
CA THR A 352 7.86 18.74 -12.85
C THR A 352 6.70 18.10 -13.60
N GLY A 353 6.19 16.94 -13.15
CA GLY A 353 5.05 16.30 -13.79
C GLY A 353 3.77 17.13 -13.74
N SER A 354 3.59 17.90 -12.66
CA SER A 354 2.53 18.88 -12.56
C SER A 354 2.70 20.04 -13.56
N ALA A 355 3.90 20.58 -13.72
CA ALA A 355 4.20 21.63 -14.71
C ALA A 355 4.01 21.13 -16.14
N LEU A 356 4.44 19.90 -16.45
CA LEU A 356 4.19 19.26 -17.74
C LEU A 356 2.70 19.06 -18.01
N GLY A 357 1.90 18.71 -17.00
CA GLY A 357 0.44 18.63 -17.13
C GLY A 357 -0.21 19.96 -17.51
N VAL A 358 0.24 21.06 -16.92
CA VAL A 358 -0.18 22.42 -17.31
C VAL A 358 0.30 22.78 -18.72
N ALA A 359 1.50 22.37 -19.11
CA ALA A 359 2.01 22.60 -20.47
C ALA A 359 1.20 21.81 -21.52
N ALA A 360 0.80 20.58 -21.23
CA ALA A 360 -0.09 19.79 -22.07
C ALA A 360 -1.48 20.44 -22.18
N GLU A 361 -2.01 21.01 -21.09
CA GLU A 361 -3.26 21.79 -21.11
C GLU A 361 -3.18 23.02 -22.02
N ALA A 362 -2.01 23.66 -22.09
CA ALA A 362 -1.73 24.76 -23.02
C ALA A 362 -1.42 24.30 -24.46
N GLY A 363 -1.56 23.01 -24.76
CA GLY A 363 -1.29 22.43 -26.09
C GLY A 363 0.19 22.36 -26.46
N LYS A 364 1.11 22.44 -25.49
CA LYS A 364 2.57 22.29 -25.73
C LYS A 364 3.02 20.83 -25.85
N MET A 365 2.13 19.90 -25.52
CA MET A 365 2.33 18.46 -25.60
C MET A 365 0.99 17.80 -25.92
N LYS A 366 1.01 16.74 -26.72
CA LYS A 366 -0.13 15.83 -26.83
C LYS A 366 -0.22 14.94 -25.60
N TRP A 367 -1.41 14.91 -25.00
CA TRP A 367 -1.79 13.94 -23.99
C TRP A 367 -1.43 12.51 -24.38
N GLY A 368 -0.70 11.80 -23.52
CA GLY A 368 -0.21 10.44 -23.74
C GLY A 368 1.07 10.32 -24.59
N ASP A 369 1.62 11.42 -25.11
CA ASP A 369 2.84 11.39 -25.92
C ASP A 369 4.10 11.58 -25.07
N ALA A 370 4.80 10.48 -24.81
CA ALA A 370 6.02 10.53 -24.01
C ALA A 370 7.19 11.25 -24.69
N ASN A 371 7.22 11.34 -26.03
CA ASN A 371 8.29 12.04 -26.73
C ASN A 371 8.12 13.55 -26.58
N ASP A 372 6.88 14.05 -26.64
CA ASP A 372 6.58 15.45 -26.35
C ASP A 372 6.95 15.80 -24.89
N ALA A 373 6.63 14.93 -23.92
CA ALA A 373 7.04 15.10 -22.53
C ALA A 373 8.57 15.20 -22.37
N ALA A 374 9.30 14.31 -23.05
CA ALA A 374 10.76 14.33 -23.05
C ALA A 374 11.33 15.59 -23.74
N ALA A 375 10.70 16.07 -24.81
CA ALA A 375 11.07 17.30 -25.48
C ALA A 375 10.90 18.52 -24.56
N LEU A 376 9.82 18.59 -23.78
CA LEU A 376 9.63 19.64 -22.77
C LEU A 376 10.68 19.60 -21.65
N LEU A 377 11.11 18.42 -21.20
CA LEU A 377 12.24 18.31 -20.26
C LEU A 377 13.54 18.81 -20.90
N SER A 378 13.77 18.56 -22.20
CA SER A 378 14.93 19.08 -22.92
C SER A 378 14.94 20.61 -23.01
N GLU A 379 13.78 21.27 -23.02
CA GLU A 379 13.70 22.74 -22.98
C GLU A 379 14.31 23.33 -21.70
N ILE A 380 14.18 22.62 -20.56
CA ILE A 380 14.81 23.00 -19.29
C ILE A 380 16.34 22.99 -19.43
N GLU A 381 16.88 21.93 -20.04
CA GLU A 381 18.32 21.79 -20.26
C GLU A 381 18.85 22.89 -21.20
N LYS A 382 18.09 23.20 -22.27
CA LYS A 382 18.39 24.25 -23.26
C LYS A 382 18.15 25.69 -22.78
N GLU A 383 17.60 25.87 -21.58
CA GLU A 383 17.32 27.20 -21.00
C GLU A 383 16.40 28.08 -21.85
N THR A 384 15.44 27.48 -22.56
CA THR A 384 14.46 28.27 -23.30
C THR A 384 13.50 28.98 -22.33
N PRO A 385 12.77 30.03 -22.76
CA PRO A 385 11.78 30.69 -21.88
C PRO A 385 10.74 29.71 -21.31
N LEU A 386 10.32 28.73 -22.10
CA LEU A 386 9.44 27.66 -21.64
C LEU A 386 10.14 26.73 -20.65
N GLY A 387 11.37 26.32 -20.93
CA GLY A 387 12.19 25.53 -20.01
C GLY A 387 12.39 26.21 -18.65
N PHE A 388 12.65 27.52 -18.66
CA PHE A 388 12.74 28.33 -17.45
C PHE A 388 11.43 28.29 -16.65
N ALA A 389 10.29 28.43 -17.32
CA ALA A 389 8.98 28.36 -16.66
C ALA A 389 8.72 26.99 -16.03
N LEU A 390 8.98 25.90 -16.79
CA LEU A 390 8.84 24.52 -16.34
C LEU A 390 9.69 24.21 -15.11
N ALA A 391 10.97 24.60 -15.14
CA ALA A 391 11.90 24.31 -14.05
C ALA A 391 11.61 25.10 -12.76
N ASN A 392 10.88 26.21 -12.87
CA ASN A 392 10.46 27.02 -11.72
C ASN A 392 9.09 26.60 -11.14
N GLY A 393 8.56 25.47 -11.58
CA GLY A 393 7.39 24.81 -10.99
C GLY A 393 6.06 25.16 -11.65
N VAL A 394 5.00 24.49 -11.19
CA VAL A 394 3.69 24.49 -11.86
C VAL A 394 3.04 25.86 -11.83
N VAL A 395 3.19 26.63 -10.75
CA VAL A 395 2.59 27.97 -10.64
C VAL A 395 3.23 28.94 -11.62
N THR A 396 4.57 28.92 -11.76
CA THR A 396 5.26 29.75 -12.76
C THR A 396 4.90 29.31 -14.17
N THR A 397 4.83 28.01 -14.43
CA THR A 397 4.42 27.46 -15.73
C THR A 397 3.01 27.91 -16.11
N ALA A 398 2.05 27.81 -15.19
CA ALA A 398 0.68 28.22 -15.41
C ALA A 398 0.55 29.70 -15.72
N ARG A 399 1.28 30.56 -14.99
CA ARG A 399 1.33 32.01 -15.27
C ARG A 399 1.93 32.30 -16.64
N PHE A 400 3.02 31.63 -17.00
CA PHE A 400 3.70 31.79 -18.29
C PHE A 400 2.80 31.38 -19.47
N LEU A 401 1.99 30.34 -19.29
CA LEU A 401 1.12 29.78 -20.33
C LEU A 401 -0.34 30.27 -20.25
N HIS A 402 -0.66 31.14 -19.29
CA HIS A 402 -2.02 31.64 -19.03
C HIS A 402 -3.06 30.52 -18.77
N ILE A 403 -2.70 29.54 -17.95
CA ILE A 403 -3.59 28.44 -17.53
C ILE A 403 -4.12 28.67 -16.11
N GLU A 404 -5.44 28.51 -15.94
CA GLU A 404 -6.12 28.74 -14.66
C GLU A 404 -6.27 27.47 -13.79
N ARG A 405 -6.23 26.27 -14.39
CA ARG A 405 -6.23 24.99 -13.66
C ARG A 405 -4.84 24.69 -13.12
N ILE A 406 -4.54 25.23 -11.95
CA ILE A 406 -3.25 25.07 -11.28
C ILE A 406 -3.40 24.06 -10.13
N PRO A 407 -2.92 22.81 -10.26
CA PRO A 407 -2.96 21.81 -9.19
C PRO A 407 -1.87 22.08 -8.14
N ALA A 408 -1.92 23.24 -7.48
CA ALA A 408 -0.95 23.65 -6.47
C ALA A 408 -1.64 24.30 -5.27
N PHE A 409 -0.98 24.28 -4.12
CA PHE A 409 -1.37 25.07 -2.96
C PHE A 409 -0.13 25.66 -2.28
N LYS A 410 -0.19 26.95 -1.92
CA LYS A 410 0.93 27.74 -1.39
C LYS A 410 2.22 27.62 -2.22
N GLY A 411 2.09 27.67 -3.54
CA GLY A 411 3.21 27.68 -4.47
C GLY A 411 3.76 26.30 -4.87
N GLN A 412 3.29 25.21 -4.25
CA GLN A 412 3.81 23.87 -4.47
C GLN A 412 2.75 22.95 -5.08
N ALA A 413 3.14 22.12 -6.06
CA ALA A 413 2.25 21.17 -6.72
C ALA A 413 1.61 20.18 -5.73
N LEU A 414 0.39 19.76 -6.00
CA LEU A 414 -0.23 18.65 -5.28
C LEU A 414 0.44 17.31 -5.68
N PRO A 415 0.69 16.41 -4.71
CA PRO A 415 1.06 15.02 -4.96
C PRO A 415 -0.08 14.18 -5.52
N ALA A 416 0.23 12.93 -5.90
CA ALA A 416 -0.61 12.00 -6.65
C ALA A 416 -1.84 11.44 -5.92
N HIS A 417 -2.47 12.18 -5.01
CA HIS A 417 -3.66 11.75 -4.32
C HIS A 417 -4.74 12.85 -4.40
N ASP A 418 -5.66 12.73 -5.35
CA ASP A 418 -6.67 13.76 -5.60
C ASP A 418 -7.52 14.05 -4.35
N PRO A 419 -7.48 15.28 -3.78
CA PRO A 419 -8.11 15.60 -2.52
C PRO A 419 -9.65 15.48 -2.57
N ARG A 420 -10.25 15.53 -3.77
CA ARG A 420 -11.70 15.34 -3.94
C ARG A 420 -12.17 13.94 -3.56
N ALA A 421 -11.30 12.94 -3.69
CA ALA A 421 -11.60 11.54 -3.39
C ALA A 421 -10.91 11.04 -2.11
N VAL A 422 -9.94 11.80 -1.58
CA VAL A 422 -9.28 11.54 -0.29
C VAL A 422 -9.17 12.81 0.56
N LYS A 423 -10.31 13.19 1.16
CA LYS A 423 -10.51 14.47 1.86
C LYS A 423 -9.55 14.68 3.02
N GLY A 424 -9.26 13.67 3.83
CA GLY A 424 -8.29 13.79 4.94
C GLY A 424 -6.87 14.12 4.47
N THR A 425 -6.45 13.58 3.33
CA THR A 425 -5.16 13.96 2.72
C THR A 425 -5.25 15.36 2.09
N GLY A 426 -6.40 15.75 1.55
CA GLY A 426 -6.65 17.14 1.14
C GLY A 426 -6.51 18.13 2.29
N VAL A 427 -7.05 17.83 3.48
CA VAL A 427 -6.83 18.64 4.69
C VAL A 427 -5.34 18.80 4.99
N THR A 428 -4.54 17.73 4.85
CA THR A 428 -3.08 17.81 4.99
C THR A 428 -2.47 18.76 3.97
N TYR A 429 -2.82 18.65 2.68
CA TYR A 429 -2.29 19.57 1.66
C TYR A 429 -2.59 21.03 1.96
N PHE A 430 -3.77 21.31 2.50
CA PHE A 430 -4.24 22.67 2.73
C PHE A 430 -3.90 23.23 4.13
N SER A 431 -3.31 22.42 5.02
CA SER A 431 -2.92 22.83 6.38
C SER A 431 -1.43 22.70 6.68
N SER A 432 -0.72 21.79 5.99
CA SER A 432 0.69 21.47 6.25
C SER A 432 1.59 22.71 6.25
N PRO A 433 2.51 22.83 7.22
CA PRO A 433 3.48 23.92 7.25
C PRO A 433 4.53 23.82 6.14
N MET A 434 4.63 22.68 5.44
CA MET A 434 5.63 22.44 4.39
C MET A 434 5.14 22.76 2.98
N GLY A 435 3.90 23.22 2.82
CA GLY A 435 3.20 23.26 1.52
C GLY A 435 2.44 21.96 1.24
N ALA A 436 1.83 21.85 0.05
CA ALA A 436 1.04 20.67 -0.33
C ALA A 436 1.93 19.42 -0.39
N ASP A 437 1.94 18.60 0.66
CA ASP A 437 2.80 17.43 0.78
C ASP A 437 2.10 16.23 1.41
N HIS A 438 2.20 15.06 0.78
CA HIS A 438 1.52 13.84 1.23
C HIS A 438 2.33 13.14 2.33
N THR A 439 3.65 13.30 2.30
CA THR A 439 4.53 12.80 3.36
C THR A 439 4.28 13.48 4.69
N ALA A 440 3.73 14.70 4.67
CA ALA A 440 3.32 15.41 5.88
C ALA A 440 2.12 14.75 6.57
N GLY A 441 1.35 13.87 5.93
CA GLY A 441 0.18 13.24 6.55
C GLY A 441 -0.78 12.60 5.54
N LEU A 442 -0.43 11.42 5.05
CA LEU A 442 -1.28 10.63 4.15
C LEU A 442 -2.32 9.82 4.94
N THR A 443 -3.60 9.99 4.62
CA THR A 443 -4.67 9.21 5.24
C THR A 443 -5.78 8.89 4.25
N TYR A 444 -6.16 7.61 4.20
CA TYR A 444 -7.30 7.09 3.45
C TYR A 444 -8.47 6.69 4.39
N ARG A 445 -8.46 7.14 5.65
CA ARG A 445 -9.54 6.82 6.59
C ARG A 445 -10.80 7.61 6.23
N LEU A 446 -11.89 6.90 5.94
CA LEU A 446 -13.17 7.49 5.49
C LEU A 446 -12.95 8.50 4.35
N PRO A 447 -12.30 8.08 3.24
CA PRO A 447 -11.59 8.99 2.34
C PRO A 447 -12.53 9.99 1.63
N LYS A 448 -13.82 9.64 1.48
CA LYS A 448 -14.82 10.49 0.83
C LYS A 448 -15.76 11.20 1.80
N ASP A 449 -15.73 10.83 3.09
CA ASP A 449 -16.53 11.50 4.11
C ASP A 449 -15.89 12.85 4.42
N LYS A 450 -16.72 13.88 4.59
CA LYS A 450 -16.23 15.21 5.00
C LYS A 450 -16.03 15.32 6.50
N ASN A 451 -16.75 14.52 7.28
CA ASN A 451 -16.69 14.53 8.72
C ASN A 451 -15.42 13.80 9.20
N GLU A 452 -14.93 14.15 10.40
CA GLU A 452 -13.73 13.58 11.05
C GLU A 452 -12.39 13.82 10.32
N GLN A 453 -12.38 14.48 9.16
CA GLN A 453 -11.17 14.64 8.36
C GLN A 453 -10.11 15.53 9.01
N ILE A 454 -10.53 16.47 9.87
CA ILE A 454 -9.61 17.29 10.68
C ILE A 454 -8.85 16.44 11.70
N GLU A 455 -9.55 15.60 12.48
CA GLU A 455 -8.91 14.69 13.46
C GLU A 455 -8.01 13.67 12.74
N ASN A 456 -8.48 13.11 11.62
CA ASN A 456 -7.73 12.14 10.82
C ASN A 456 -6.43 12.75 10.27
N SER A 457 -6.50 13.96 9.69
CA SER A 457 -5.32 14.66 9.18
C SER A 457 -4.36 15.03 10.32
N LEU A 458 -4.84 15.69 11.38
CA LEU A 458 -4.04 16.10 12.54
C LEU A 458 -3.25 14.92 13.12
N LYS A 459 -3.91 13.78 13.35
CA LYS A 459 -3.28 12.55 13.84
C LYS A 459 -2.12 12.12 12.94
N THR A 460 -2.34 12.08 11.62
CA THR A 460 -1.30 11.65 10.68
C THR A 460 -0.17 12.68 10.53
N GLN A 461 -0.45 13.97 10.67
CA GLN A 461 0.57 15.02 10.64
C GLN A 461 1.50 14.97 11.86
N ILE A 462 0.96 14.72 13.05
CA ILE A 462 1.76 14.50 14.26
C ILE A 462 2.64 13.25 14.10
N LYS A 463 2.08 12.15 13.57
CA LYS A 463 2.82 10.91 13.34
C LYS A 463 3.95 11.09 12.30
N ALA A 464 3.69 11.84 11.24
CA ALA A 464 4.69 12.14 10.21
C ALA A 464 5.81 13.02 10.77
N ALA A 465 5.47 14.08 11.51
CA ALA A 465 6.44 14.92 12.19
C ALA A 465 7.33 14.12 13.15
N ALA A 466 6.77 13.13 13.86
CA ALA A 466 7.55 12.20 14.68
C ALA A 466 8.53 11.37 13.84
N CYS A 467 8.08 10.80 12.72
CA CYS A 467 8.97 10.03 11.85
C CYS A 467 10.14 10.88 11.34
N ASP A 468 9.87 12.08 10.83
CA ASP A 468 10.90 12.96 10.29
C ASP A 468 11.84 13.52 11.37
N ALA A 469 11.34 13.80 12.57
CA ALA A 469 12.16 14.24 13.70
C ALA A 469 13.16 13.15 14.16
N PHE A 470 12.72 11.90 14.13
CA PHE A 470 13.52 10.76 14.58
C PHE A 470 14.32 10.07 13.46
N GLY A 471 14.11 10.45 12.20
CA GLY A 471 14.76 9.88 11.03
C GLY A 471 14.19 8.51 10.61
N TYR A 472 12.93 8.23 10.95
CA TYR A 472 12.24 6.99 10.63
C TYR A 472 11.53 7.06 9.27
N CYS A 473 11.55 5.96 8.52
CA CYS A 473 10.86 5.88 7.23
C CYS A 473 9.32 5.78 7.39
N LEU A 474 8.58 6.68 6.76
CA LEU A 474 7.10 6.65 6.73
C LEU A 474 6.52 5.35 6.16
N ASN A 475 7.14 4.74 5.14
CA ASN A 475 6.68 3.46 4.57
C ASN A 475 6.91 2.26 5.52
N ALA A 476 7.64 2.45 6.61
CA ALA A 476 7.91 1.42 7.61
C ALA A 476 7.00 1.55 8.85
N VAL A 477 5.99 2.41 8.81
CA VAL A 477 5.06 2.62 9.90
C VAL A 477 4.03 1.49 9.92
N PRO A 478 4.03 0.59 10.93
CA PRO A 478 3.07 -0.50 11.00
C PRO A 478 1.72 -0.03 11.59
N GLY A 479 0.79 -0.97 11.72
CA GLY A 479 -0.46 -0.76 12.47
C GLY A 479 -0.24 -0.51 13.99
N ALA A 480 0.90 -0.92 14.53
CA ALA A 480 1.32 -0.66 15.91
C ALA A 480 1.76 0.80 16.13
N SER A 481 1.77 1.25 17.39
CA SER A 481 2.28 2.59 17.74
C SER A 481 3.80 2.66 17.61
N ILE A 482 4.30 3.77 17.06
CA ILE A 482 5.74 4.02 16.87
C ILE A 482 6.36 4.75 18.08
N TYR A 483 5.55 5.42 18.91
CA TYR A 483 6.08 6.27 19.97
C TYR A 483 6.81 5.47 21.07
N PRO A 484 6.29 4.32 21.56
CA PRO A 484 7.04 3.49 22.50
C PRO A 484 8.35 2.96 21.91
N PHE A 485 8.33 2.56 20.63
CA PHE A 485 9.53 2.08 19.94
C PHE A 485 10.62 3.17 19.88
N PHE A 486 10.25 4.41 19.56
CA PHE A 486 11.20 5.52 19.52
C PHE A 486 11.72 5.83 20.92
N ALA A 487 10.85 5.90 21.93
CA ALA A 487 11.23 6.14 23.32
C ALA A 487 12.24 5.09 23.82
N ASP A 488 11.96 3.80 23.60
CA ASP A 488 12.84 2.71 24.02
C ASP A 488 14.23 2.79 23.36
N LEU A 489 14.31 3.07 22.06
CA LEU A 489 15.58 3.22 21.37
C LEU A 489 16.35 4.46 21.84
N MET A 490 15.67 5.56 22.12
CA MET A 490 16.29 6.78 22.64
C MET A 490 16.83 6.57 24.06
N ASN A 491 16.07 5.89 24.92
CA ASN A 491 16.50 5.50 26.26
C ASN A 491 17.72 4.59 26.20
N ALA A 492 17.69 3.58 25.33
CA ALA A 492 18.80 2.65 25.18
C ALA A 492 20.06 3.29 24.58
N ARG A 493 19.93 4.24 23.64
CA ARG A 493 21.10 4.92 23.05
C ARG A 493 21.70 5.96 24.00
N TYR A 494 20.86 6.82 24.59
CA TYR A 494 21.30 8.03 25.29
C TYR A 494 21.19 7.96 26.82
N ALA A 495 20.77 6.82 27.39
CA ALA A 495 20.49 6.67 28.83
C ALA A 495 19.48 7.71 29.35
N LEU A 496 18.39 7.90 28.59
CA LEU A 496 17.30 8.80 28.94
C LEU A 496 16.18 8.05 29.68
N ASN A 497 15.19 8.80 30.15
CA ASN A 497 13.92 8.29 30.70
C ASN A 497 12.73 8.90 29.95
N MET A 498 12.77 8.79 28.62
CA MET A 498 11.77 9.28 27.68
C MET A 498 10.58 8.32 27.66
N SER A 499 9.37 8.88 27.76
CA SER A 499 8.10 8.19 27.59
C SER A 499 7.60 8.29 26.14
N PRO A 500 6.59 7.49 25.74
CA PRO A 500 5.91 7.67 24.45
C PRO A 500 5.32 9.08 24.28
N ASP A 501 4.83 9.70 25.35
CA ASP A 501 4.26 11.05 25.31
C ASP A 501 5.35 12.11 25.04
N ASP A 502 6.56 11.94 25.60
CA ASP A 502 7.69 12.83 25.30
C ASP A 502 8.07 12.81 23.81
N VAL A 503 8.00 11.64 23.16
CA VAL A 503 8.23 11.51 21.71
C VAL A 503 7.15 12.26 20.93
N MET A 504 5.89 12.10 21.34
CA MET A 504 4.76 12.80 20.73
C MET A 504 4.86 14.32 20.93
N ASP A 505 5.33 14.78 22.09
CA ASP A 505 5.53 16.19 22.39
C ASP A 505 6.66 16.80 21.57
N ILE A 506 7.73 16.06 21.28
CA ILE A 506 8.76 16.48 20.31
C ILE A 506 8.14 16.67 18.92
N ALA A 507 7.26 15.77 18.49
CA ALA A 507 6.58 15.89 17.20
C ALA A 507 5.64 17.11 17.14
N LYS A 508 4.82 17.31 18.18
CA LYS A 508 3.97 18.51 18.31
C LYS A 508 4.81 19.79 18.34
N GLN A 509 5.91 19.81 19.10
CA GLN A 509 6.79 20.96 19.16
C GLN A 509 7.46 21.27 17.81
N THR A 510 7.81 20.23 17.05
CA THR A 510 8.34 20.38 15.69
C THR A 510 7.33 21.09 14.78
N LEU A 511 6.05 20.71 14.83
CA LEU A 511 4.98 21.39 14.11
C LEU A 511 4.78 22.83 14.58
N ARG A 512 4.79 23.08 15.91
CA ARG A 512 4.72 24.46 16.45
C ARG A 512 5.86 25.33 15.95
N ASP A 513 7.09 24.82 15.95
CA ASP A 513 8.25 25.56 15.44
C ASP A 513 8.09 25.87 13.95
N GLN A 514 7.63 24.92 13.15
CA GLN A 514 7.40 25.13 11.72
C GLN A 514 6.31 26.20 11.45
N LEU A 515 5.21 26.14 12.20
CA LEU A 515 4.14 27.14 12.13
C LEU A 515 4.64 28.52 12.55
N ALA A 516 5.40 28.61 13.65
CA ALA A 516 5.95 29.88 14.15
C ALA A 516 6.90 30.57 13.17
N PHE A 517 7.70 29.80 12.40
CA PHE A 517 8.51 30.36 11.33
C PHE A 517 7.62 30.93 10.21
N ASN A 518 6.62 30.15 9.79
CA ASN A 518 5.71 30.50 8.70
C ASN A 518 4.82 31.72 8.99
N GLU A 519 4.41 31.93 10.25
CA GLU A 519 3.67 33.12 10.67
C GLU A 519 4.44 34.41 10.36
N LYS A 520 5.76 34.36 10.50
CA LYS A 520 6.67 35.48 10.25
C LYS A 520 7.15 35.56 8.79
N ALA A 521 7.03 34.46 8.04
CA ALA A 521 7.44 34.38 6.64
C ALA A 521 6.33 34.83 5.67
N GLN A 522 6.65 34.96 4.38
CA GLN A 522 5.66 35.31 3.35
C GLN A 522 4.63 34.19 3.11
N PHE A 523 4.94 32.95 3.47
CA PHE A 523 4.05 31.78 3.34
C PHE A 523 2.66 31.98 3.93
N SER A 524 2.53 32.69 5.06
CA SER A 524 1.24 32.99 5.69
C SER A 524 0.34 33.90 4.84
N LYS A 525 0.91 34.61 3.85
CA LYS A 525 0.23 35.58 2.98
C LYS A 525 0.04 35.06 1.55
N ILE A 526 0.66 33.94 1.19
CA ILE A 526 0.58 33.37 -0.16
C ILE A 526 -0.70 32.53 -0.28
N ASP A 527 -1.45 32.82 -1.35
CA ASP A 527 -2.59 32.07 -1.89
C ASP A 527 -3.23 31.07 -0.90
N THR A 528 -4.15 31.60 -0.10
CA THR A 528 -4.84 30.83 0.94
C THR A 528 -6.12 30.18 0.45
N VAL A 529 -6.43 30.30 -0.84
CA VAL A 529 -7.68 29.81 -1.43
C VAL A 529 -7.42 28.45 -2.07
N ILE A 530 -8.25 27.46 -1.72
CA ILE A 530 -8.19 26.15 -2.36
C ILE A 530 -8.58 26.31 -3.84
N PRO A 531 -7.81 25.75 -4.79
CA PRO A 531 -8.12 25.88 -6.22
C PRO A 531 -9.57 25.50 -6.52
N ALA A 532 -10.26 26.36 -7.29
CA ALA A 532 -11.71 26.26 -7.53
C ALA A 532 -12.11 24.88 -8.07
N PHE A 533 -11.33 24.31 -8.99
CA PHE A 533 -11.66 23.02 -9.60
C PHE A 533 -11.70 21.85 -8.58
N PHE A 534 -10.99 21.92 -7.45
CA PHE A 534 -11.14 20.91 -6.40
C PHE A 534 -12.47 21.04 -5.66
N ARG A 535 -13.06 22.22 -5.59
CA ARG A 535 -14.32 22.50 -4.88
C ARG A 535 -15.55 22.40 -5.78
N GLU A 536 -15.38 22.66 -7.07
CA GLU A 536 -16.49 22.85 -8.01
C GLU A 536 -16.63 21.70 -9.01
N GLU A 537 -15.55 21.00 -9.35
CA GLU A 537 -15.58 19.95 -10.37
C GLU A 537 -15.58 18.55 -9.77
N LEU A 538 -16.58 17.76 -10.17
CA LEU A 538 -16.71 16.35 -9.80
C LEU A 538 -15.55 15.52 -10.39
N ILE A 539 -14.91 14.71 -9.56
CA ILE A 539 -13.86 13.78 -10.01
C ILE A 539 -14.44 12.41 -10.37
N ALA A 540 -14.07 11.88 -11.53
CA ALA A 540 -14.36 10.49 -11.88
C ALA A 540 -13.41 9.52 -11.13
N PRO A 541 -13.88 8.31 -10.77
CA PRO A 541 -15.21 7.76 -10.95
C PRO A 541 -16.17 8.09 -9.79
N THR A 542 -15.69 8.71 -8.72
CA THR A 542 -16.42 8.85 -7.45
C THR A 542 -17.49 9.93 -7.44
N SER A 543 -17.50 10.81 -8.44
CA SER A 543 -18.35 12.00 -8.52
C SER A 543 -18.28 12.84 -7.24
N SER A 544 -17.06 13.08 -6.75
CA SER A 544 -16.82 13.81 -5.50
C SER A 544 -16.07 15.13 -5.72
N ILE A 545 -16.22 16.04 -4.77
CA ILE A 545 -15.49 17.31 -4.64
C ILE A 545 -14.79 17.37 -3.28
N PHE A 546 -13.89 18.34 -3.09
CA PHE A 546 -13.34 18.69 -1.79
C PHE A 546 -14.28 19.70 -1.11
N ASP A 547 -15.04 19.22 -0.13
CA ASP A 547 -16.12 19.94 0.57
C ASP A 547 -15.92 20.01 2.10
N VAL A 548 -14.69 19.79 2.58
CA VAL A 548 -14.33 20.02 3.99
C VAL A 548 -14.32 21.53 4.23
N ASP A 549 -14.89 21.99 5.35
CA ASP A 549 -15.00 23.41 5.65
C ASP A 549 -13.60 24.04 5.79
N GLU A 550 -13.31 25.05 4.96
CA GLU A 550 -12.01 25.75 4.98
C GLU A 550 -11.67 26.37 6.33
N LYS A 551 -12.67 26.79 7.12
CA LYS A 551 -12.45 27.32 8.47
C LYS A 551 -11.96 26.23 9.40
N GLU A 552 -12.51 25.02 9.29
CA GLU A 552 -12.06 23.87 10.07
C GLU A 552 -10.63 23.48 9.68
N VAL A 553 -10.30 23.48 8.37
CA VAL A 553 -8.94 23.24 7.89
C VAL A 553 -7.95 24.26 8.46
N LYS A 554 -8.30 25.55 8.46
CA LYS A 554 -7.47 26.62 9.03
C LYS A 554 -7.30 26.48 10.55
N ASN A 555 -8.33 25.99 11.23
CA ASN A 555 -8.34 25.82 12.68
C ASN A 555 -7.80 24.47 13.14
N LEU A 556 -7.36 23.58 12.25
CA LEU A 556 -6.86 22.23 12.59
C LEU A 556 -5.83 22.26 13.73
N TRP A 557 -4.92 23.24 13.71
CA TRP A 557 -3.83 23.37 14.68
C TRP A 557 -4.29 23.71 16.10
N THR A 558 -5.53 24.17 16.29
CA THR A 558 -6.13 24.37 17.63
C THR A 558 -6.28 23.07 18.41
N GLY A 559 -6.38 21.93 17.72
CA GLY A 559 -6.48 20.61 18.34
C GLY A 559 -5.12 19.99 18.71
N LEU A 560 -4.00 20.63 18.35
CA LEU A 560 -2.66 20.05 18.48
C LEU A 560 -2.31 19.69 19.93
N ASP A 561 -2.62 20.58 20.87
CA ASP A 561 -2.27 20.42 22.29
C ASP A 561 -3.17 19.38 22.97
N ALA A 562 -4.45 19.34 22.58
CA ALA A 562 -5.44 18.40 23.10
C ALA A 562 -5.27 16.97 22.55
N PHE A 563 -4.50 16.79 21.47
CA PHE A 563 -4.30 15.48 20.87
C PHE A 563 -3.53 14.54 21.80
N THR A 564 -4.09 13.36 22.05
CA THR A 564 -3.38 12.22 22.65
C THR A 564 -3.57 10.99 21.78
N GLU A 565 -2.60 10.08 21.76
CA GLU A 565 -2.81 8.80 21.11
C GLU A 565 -3.78 7.98 21.94
N LYS A 566 -4.98 7.72 21.41
CA LYS A 566 -5.95 6.83 22.04
C LYS A 566 -5.34 5.42 22.13
N GLU A 567 -5.29 4.88 23.33
CA GLU A 567 -4.91 3.50 23.56
C GLU A 567 -5.86 2.58 22.77
N LYS A 568 -5.29 1.64 22.01
CA LYS A 568 -6.10 0.65 21.29
C LYS A 568 -6.51 -0.42 22.28
N THR A 569 -7.79 -0.44 22.68
CA THR A 569 -8.35 -1.59 23.38
C THR A 569 -8.36 -2.78 22.42
N TRP A 570 -7.68 -3.87 22.80
CA TRP A 570 -7.80 -5.12 22.07
C TRP A 570 -9.20 -5.71 22.31
N GLU A 571 -9.90 -6.05 21.23
CA GLU A 571 -11.25 -6.61 21.28
C GLU A 571 -11.36 -7.80 20.33
N ILE A 572 -12.13 -8.81 20.73
CA ILE A 572 -12.57 -9.91 19.87
C ILE A 572 -13.99 -9.59 19.42
N ARG A 573 -14.21 -9.50 18.10
CA ARG A 573 -15.54 -9.29 17.52
C ARG A 573 -16.04 -10.57 16.86
N ILE A 574 -17.04 -11.19 17.48
CA ILE A 574 -17.75 -12.33 16.87
C ILE A 574 -18.70 -11.78 15.79
N PRO A 575 -18.60 -12.25 14.53
CA PRO A 575 -19.48 -11.78 13.47
C PRO A 575 -20.94 -12.19 13.72
N PRO A 576 -21.92 -11.45 13.19
CA PRO A 576 -23.31 -11.87 13.27
C PRO A 576 -23.53 -13.15 12.45
N MET A 577 -24.47 -14.00 12.88
CA MET A 577 -24.84 -15.24 12.20
C MET A 577 -26.22 -15.14 11.56
N PRO A 578 -26.48 -15.82 10.43
CA PRO A 578 -27.82 -15.95 9.87
C PRO A 578 -28.71 -16.80 10.80
N ASP A 579 -30.05 -16.76 10.62
CA ASP A 579 -30.89 -17.86 11.11
C ASP A 579 -30.53 -19.11 10.30
N ILE A 580 -30.23 -20.23 10.97
CA ILE A 580 -29.78 -21.46 10.31
C ILE A 580 -30.80 -22.57 10.55
N LEU A 581 -31.28 -23.13 9.46
CA LEU A 581 -32.01 -24.38 9.42
C LEU A 581 -31.07 -25.45 8.89
N MET A 582 -30.71 -26.43 9.71
CA MET A 582 -29.82 -27.50 9.28
C MET A 582 -30.40 -28.86 9.68
N GLY A 583 -30.42 -29.79 8.73
CA GLY A 583 -30.90 -31.15 8.95
C GLY A 583 -31.54 -31.74 7.71
N GLU A 584 -31.65 -33.07 7.69
CA GLU A 584 -32.30 -33.82 6.61
C GLU A 584 -33.76 -33.39 6.45
N GLY A 585 -34.13 -32.99 5.23
CA GLY A 585 -35.50 -32.60 4.88
C GLY A 585 -35.92 -31.21 5.41
N VAL A 586 -35.01 -30.46 6.03
CA VAL A 586 -35.32 -29.13 6.59
C VAL A 586 -35.74 -28.11 5.53
N ALA A 587 -35.39 -28.36 4.25
CA ALA A 587 -35.86 -27.55 3.13
C ALA A 587 -37.39 -27.44 3.08
N GLN A 588 -38.13 -28.46 3.50
CA GLN A 588 -39.60 -28.44 3.56
C GLN A 588 -40.15 -27.36 4.51
N ALA A 589 -39.36 -26.93 5.51
CA ALA A 589 -39.75 -25.87 6.44
C ALA A 589 -39.40 -24.46 5.94
N MET A 590 -38.64 -24.31 4.84
CA MET A 590 -38.10 -23.01 4.43
C MET A 590 -39.18 -22.01 4.06
N GLY A 591 -40.25 -22.43 3.36
CA GLY A 591 -41.29 -21.52 2.90
C GLY A 591 -42.01 -20.80 4.06
N LYS A 592 -42.23 -21.49 5.19
CA LYS A 592 -42.79 -20.87 6.42
C LYS A 592 -41.86 -19.81 7.00
N LYS A 593 -40.55 -20.08 7.01
CA LYS A 593 -39.51 -19.18 7.54
C LYS A 593 -39.31 -17.96 6.64
N ILE A 594 -39.31 -18.15 5.32
CA ILE A 594 -39.25 -17.07 4.33
C ILE A 594 -40.48 -16.17 4.42
N LYS A 595 -41.68 -16.75 4.58
CA LYS A 595 -42.91 -15.97 4.77
C LYS A 595 -42.88 -15.10 6.04
N ALA A 596 -42.21 -15.53 7.10
CA ALA A 596 -42.02 -14.73 8.32
C ALA A 596 -41.16 -13.48 8.09
N LEU A 597 -40.35 -13.45 7.02
CA LEU A 597 -39.59 -12.27 6.57
C LEU A 597 -40.46 -11.28 5.76
N LYS A 598 -41.78 -11.51 5.68
CA LYS A 598 -42.77 -10.70 4.94
C LYS A 598 -42.53 -10.65 3.43
N VAL A 599 -41.89 -11.69 2.90
CA VAL A 599 -41.64 -11.91 1.47
C VAL A 599 -42.92 -12.37 0.76
N LYS A 600 -43.14 -11.89 -0.46
CA LYS A 600 -44.24 -12.34 -1.34
C LYS A 600 -43.72 -13.09 -2.57
N LYS A 601 -42.62 -12.63 -3.17
CA LYS A 601 -42.08 -13.16 -4.42
C LYS A 601 -40.56 -13.32 -4.37
N VAL A 602 -40.11 -14.55 -4.55
CA VAL A 602 -38.70 -14.96 -4.46
C VAL A 602 -38.06 -14.94 -5.84
N PHE A 603 -36.92 -14.28 -5.96
CA PHE A 603 -36.03 -14.41 -7.12
C PHE A 603 -35.00 -15.50 -6.85
N LEU A 604 -35.19 -16.68 -7.44
CA LEU A 604 -34.33 -17.85 -7.26
C LEU A 604 -33.18 -17.80 -8.28
N VAL A 605 -31.96 -17.57 -7.82
CA VAL A 605 -30.74 -17.60 -8.64
C VAL A 605 -30.03 -18.94 -8.49
N THR A 606 -29.70 -19.57 -9.61
CA THR A 606 -29.08 -20.91 -9.63
C THR A 606 -28.30 -21.17 -10.91
N ASP A 607 -27.51 -22.24 -10.93
CA ASP A 607 -26.77 -22.67 -12.12
C ASP A 607 -27.65 -23.53 -13.05
N PRO A 608 -27.29 -23.68 -14.34
CA PRO A 608 -28.07 -24.48 -15.29
C PRO A 608 -28.26 -25.95 -14.89
N PHE A 609 -27.34 -26.53 -14.12
CA PHE A 609 -27.41 -27.93 -13.71
C PHE A 609 -28.48 -28.14 -12.63
N MET A 610 -28.67 -27.20 -11.71
CA MET A 610 -29.73 -27.28 -10.69
C MET A 610 -31.13 -27.23 -11.30
N LEU A 611 -31.33 -26.48 -12.38
CA LEU A 611 -32.56 -26.54 -13.18
C LEU A 611 -32.67 -27.88 -13.92
N LYS A 612 -31.63 -28.28 -14.66
CA LYS A 612 -31.63 -29.54 -15.42
C LYS A 612 -31.85 -30.79 -14.55
N SER A 613 -31.44 -30.76 -13.29
CA SER A 613 -31.58 -31.87 -12.33
C SER A 613 -32.94 -31.89 -11.61
N GLY A 614 -33.83 -30.92 -11.85
CA GLY A 614 -35.15 -30.85 -11.20
C GLY A 614 -35.13 -30.24 -9.80
N ARG A 615 -33.96 -29.84 -9.28
CA ARG A 615 -33.80 -29.33 -7.90
C ARG A 615 -34.29 -27.90 -7.75
N ALA A 616 -34.11 -27.07 -8.78
CA ALA A 616 -34.68 -25.73 -8.80
C ALA A 616 -36.22 -25.76 -8.74
N GLU A 617 -36.85 -26.65 -9.50
CA GLU A 617 -38.30 -26.84 -9.49
C GLU A 617 -38.81 -27.47 -8.19
N GLU A 618 -38.01 -28.35 -7.56
CA GLU A 618 -38.32 -28.87 -6.23
C GLU A 618 -38.40 -27.74 -5.20
N VAL A 619 -37.40 -26.85 -5.18
CA VAL A 619 -37.38 -25.66 -4.31
C VAL A 619 -38.55 -24.74 -4.62
N GLN A 620 -38.80 -24.43 -5.89
CA GLN A 620 -39.95 -23.64 -6.33
C GLN A 620 -41.27 -24.20 -5.79
N LYS A 621 -41.52 -25.50 -5.93
CA LYS A 621 -42.73 -26.15 -5.42
C LYS A 621 -42.88 -26.03 -3.90
N ILE A 622 -41.78 -26.08 -3.13
CA ILE A 622 -41.82 -25.89 -1.68
C ILE A 622 -42.24 -24.44 -1.33
N LEU A 623 -41.71 -23.47 -2.07
CA LEU A 623 -42.06 -22.05 -1.91
C LEU A 623 -43.53 -21.80 -2.27
N GLU A 624 -43.99 -22.31 -3.41
CA GLU A 624 -45.37 -22.19 -3.89
C GLU A 624 -46.38 -22.79 -2.91
N LYS A 625 -46.09 -23.96 -2.32
CA LYS A 625 -46.92 -24.57 -1.26
C LYS A 625 -47.09 -23.67 -0.04
N SER A 626 -46.16 -22.73 0.20
CA SER A 626 -46.23 -21.76 1.29
C SER A 626 -46.91 -20.44 0.89
N GLY A 627 -47.37 -20.35 -0.37
CA GLY A 627 -47.97 -19.16 -0.97
C GLY A 627 -46.96 -18.09 -1.36
N LEU A 628 -45.74 -18.48 -1.73
CA LEU A 628 -44.69 -17.60 -2.24
C LEU A 628 -44.57 -17.77 -3.75
N GLU A 629 -44.72 -16.68 -4.50
CA GLU A 629 -44.42 -16.68 -5.94
C GLU A 629 -42.90 -16.81 -6.15
N THR A 630 -42.47 -17.45 -7.24
CA THR A 630 -41.04 -17.65 -7.51
C THR A 630 -40.72 -17.40 -8.97
N GLU A 631 -39.69 -16.60 -9.23
CA GLU A 631 -39.07 -16.41 -10.54
C GLU A 631 -37.70 -17.10 -10.54
N ILE A 632 -37.39 -17.90 -11.57
CA ILE A 632 -36.13 -18.64 -11.65
C ILE A 632 -35.17 -17.97 -12.64
N PHE A 633 -33.96 -17.66 -12.19
CA PHE A 633 -32.82 -17.24 -13.00
C PHE A 633 -31.73 -18.32 -12.94
N ALA A 634 -31.62 -19.13 -13.99
CA ALA A 634 -30.75 -20.31 -14.05
C ALA A 634 -29.49 -20.11 -14.91
N GLU A 635 -28.97 -18.89 -15.00
CA GLU A 635 -27.79 -18.55 -15.84
C GLU A 635 -26.48 -18.45 -15.05
N VAL A 636 -26.44 -18.82 -13.76
CA VAL A 636 -25.21 -18.67 -12.94
C VAL A 636 -24.07 -19.49 -13.52
N GLU A 637 -22.99 -18.81 -13.92
CA GLU A 637 -21.72 -19.42 -14.30
C GLU A 637 -20.74 -19.44 -13.11
N PRO A 638 -19.79 -20.40 -13.06
CA PRO A 638 -18.69 -20.36 -12.10
C PRO A 638 -17.96 -19.01 -12.17
N ASP A 639 -17.54 -18.49 -11.01
CA ASP A 639 -16.88 -17.19 -10.89
C ASP A 639 -17.67 -16.03 -11.55
N PRO A 640 -18.87 -15.72 -11.01
CA PRO A 640 -19.88 -14.93 -11.71
C PRO A 640 -19.34 -13.54 -12.11
N PRO A 641 -19.49 -13.13 -13.38
CA PRO A 641 -19.00 -11.84 -13.84
C PRO A 641 -19.99 -10.72 -13.51
N ILE A 642 -19.50 -9.47 -13.46
CA ILE A 642 -20.34 -8.29 -13.20
C ILE A 642 -21.55 -8.22 -14.16
N GLU A 643 -21.35 -8.55 -15.44
CA GLU A 643 -22.40 -8.49 -16.45
C GLU A 643 -23.56 -9.46 -16.15
N LEU A 644 -23.30 -10.59 -15.49
CA LEU A 644 -24.34 -11.51 -15.05
C LEU A 644 -25.21 -10.88 -13.95
N ILE A 645 -24.57 -10.18 -13.01
CA ILE A 645 -25.27 -9.49 -11.91
C ILE A 645 -26.15 -8.36 -12.46
N GLU A 646 -25.68 -7.63 -13.48
CA GLU A 646 -26.49 -6.58 -14.15
C GLU A 646 -27.72 -7.16 -14.84
N ARG A 647 -27.59 -8.29 -15.57
CA ARG A 647 -28.73 -8.97 -16.21
C ARG A 647 -29.75 -9.47 -15.18
N ALA A 648 -29.27 -10.15 -14.15
CA ALA A 648 -30.11 -10.63 -13.05
C ALA A 648 -30.82 -9.48 -12.32
N GLY A 649 -30.12 -8.35 -12.11
CA GLY A 649 -30.65 -7.14 -11.48
C GLY A 649 -31.79 -6.49 -12.27
N LYS A 650 -31.69 -6.50 -13.60
CA LYS A 650 -32.77 -6.04 -14.47
C LYS A 650 -34.01 -6.92 -14.34
N LEU A 651 -33.84 -8.24 -14.47
CA LEU A 651 -34.96 -9.19 -14.39
C LEU A 651 -35.62 -9.20 -13.01
N TYR A 652 -34.84 -9.11 -11.93
CA TYR A 652 -35.36 -8.98 -10.56
C TYR A 652 -36.35 -7.81 -10.43
N LYS A 653 -36.01 -6.65 -11.02
CA LYS A 653 -36.86 -5.46 -11.00
C LYS A 653 -38.09 -5.61 -11.89
N GLU A 654 -37.93 -6.13 -13.09
CA GLU A 654 -39.03 -6.35 -14.05
C GLU A 654 -40.09 -7.32 -13.52
N THR A 655 -39.66 -8.34 -12.77
CA THR A 655 -40.54 -9.38 -12.24
C THR A 655 -41.16 -9.03 -10.89
N GLY A 656 -40.79 -7.90 -10.29
CA GLY A 656 -41.35 -7.41 -9.03
C GLY A 656 -41.01 -8.27 -7.81
N CYS A 657 -39.88 -8.98 -7.84
CA CYS A 657 -39.44 -9.80 -6.72
C CYS A 657 -39.04 -8.93 -5.51
N ASP A 658 -39.25 -9.45 -4.30
CA ASP A 658 -38.96 -8.75 -3.03
C ASP A 658 -37.98 -9.50 -2.11
N SER A 659 -37.42 -10.62 -2.59
CA SER A 659 -36.34 -11.37 -1.94
C SER A 659 -35.48 -12.13 -2.95
N ILE A 660 -34.31 -12.59 -2.52
CA ILE A 660 -33.37 -13.34 -3.35
C ILE A 660 -33.05 -14.67 -2.67
N LEU A 661 -33.14 -15.77 -3.39
CA LEU A 661 -32.72 -17.09 -2.94
C LEU A 661 -31.60 -17.62 -3.83
N GLY A 662 -30.41 -17.84 -3.26
CA GLY A 662 -29.31 -18.52 -3.93
C GLY A 662 -29.37 -20.01 -3.69
N LEU A 663 -29.68 -20.79 -4.73
CA LEU A 663 -29.64 -22.26 -4.72
C LEU A 663 -28.41 -22.72 -5.50
N GLY A 664 -27.44 -23.34 -4.85
CA GLY A 664 -26.25 -23.83 -5.54
C GLY A 664 -25.00 -23.87 -4.66
N GLY A 665 -23.84 -23.89 -5.31
CA GLY A 665 -22.55 -23.70 -4.66
C GLY A 665 -22.21 -22.22 -4.41
N GLY A 666 -20.93 -21.95 -4.11
CA GLY A 666 -20.43 -20.60 -3.83
C GLY A 666 -20.83 -19.56 -4.88
N SER A 667 -20.70 -19.87 -6.17
CA SER A 667 -21.03 -18.93 -7.26
C SER A 667 -22.50 -18.49 -7.27
N SER A 668 -23.44 -19.37 -6.94
CA SER A 668 -24.87 -19.05 -6.87
C SER A 668 -25.19 -18.19 -5.64
N MET A 669 -24.56 -18.47 -4.50
CA MET A 669 -24.72 -17.67 -3.28
C MET A 669 -24.04 -16.29 -3.40
N ASP A 670 -22.87 -16.21 -4.02
CA ASP A 670 -22.18 -14.95 -4.29
C ASP A 670 -22.98 -14.11 -5.29
N THR A 671 -23.58 -14.74 -6.30
CA THR A 671 -24.55 -14.08 -7.20
C THR A 671 -25.74 -13.54 -6.39
N ALA A 672 -26.32 -14.31 -5.47
CA ALA A 672 -27.45 -13.84 -4.65
C ALA A 672 -27.09 -12.62 -3.79
N LYS A 673 -25.92 -12.64 -3.12
CA LYS A 673 -25.41 -11.56 -2.28
C LYS A 673 -25.16 -10.28 -3.08
N THR A 674 -24.47 -10.41 -4.21
CA THR A 674 -24.09 -9.28 -5.06
C THR A 674 -25.25 -8.73 -5.88
N LEU A 675 -26.22 -9.57 -6.23
CA LEU A 675 -27.51 -9.12 -6.75
C LEU A 675 -28.25 -8.26 -5.72
N GLY A 676 -28.26 -8.66 -4.44
CA GLY A 676 -28.81 -7.88 -3.34
C GLY A 676 -28.18 -6.48 -3.23
N LEU A 677 -26.86 -6.40 -3.43
CA LEU A 677 -26.15 -5.12 -3.52
C LEU A 677 -26.63 -4.33 -4.74
N ARG A 678 -26.64 -4.96 -5.91
CA ARG A 678 -26.92 -4.30 -7.19
C ARG A 678 -28.33 -3.72 -7.27
N VAL A 679 -29.33 -4.42 -6.74
CA VAL A 679 -30.74 -3.96 -6.80
C VAL A 679 -31.04 -2.83 -5.81
N THR A 680 -30.18 -2.63 -4.81
CA THR A 680 -30.36 -1.63 -3.75
C THR A 680 -29.40 -0.45 -3.84
N HIS A 681 -28.27 -0.61 -4.52
CA HIS A 681 -27.23 0.40 -4.67
C HIS A 681 -26.95 0.69 -6.15
N GLY A 682 -26.80 1.97 -6.50
CA GLY A 682 -26.42 2.42 -7.85
C GLY A 682 -24.90 2.43 -8.07
N GLY A 683 -24.46 2.94 -9.23
CA GLY A 683 -23.03 3.08 -9.56
C GLY A 683 -22.39 1.80 -10.09
N ASP A 684 -21.06 1.84 -10.28
CA ASP A 684 -20.27 0.68 -10.74
C ASP A 684 -20.04 -0.29 -9.56
N MET A 685 -20.25 -1.59 -9.78
CA MET A 685 -20.03 -2.64 -8.77
C MET A 685 -18.60 -2.63 -8.18
N ARG A 686 -17.61 -2.20 -8.97
CA ARG A 686 -16.20 -2.06 -8.56
C ARG A 686 -16.01 -1.04 -7.45
N GLU A 687 -16.92 -0.09 -7.30
CA GLU A 687 -16.86 0.89 -6.23
C GLU A 687 -17.07 0.29 -4.84
N TYR A 688 -17.64 -0.91 -4.76
CA TYR A 688 -17.96 -1.60 -3.51
C TYR A 688 -16.88 -2.62 -3.11
N GLU A 689 -15.83 -2.77 -3.91
CA GLU A 689 -14.71 -3.68 -3.67
C GLU A 689 -14.02 -3.42 -2.32
N GLY A 690 -13.67 -4.50 -1.61
CA GLY A 690 -13.08 -4.43 -0.27
C GLY A 690 -11.73 -3.70 -0.25
N LEU A 691 -10.90 -3.88 -1.28
CA LEU A 691 -9.57 -3.25 -1.39
C LEU A 691 -9.63 -1.73 -1.53
N VAL A 692 -10.76 -1.16 -1.96
CA VAL A 692 -10.97 0.29 -2.14
C VAL A 692 -11.90 0.86 -1.07
N GLY A 693 -11.98 0.18 0.08
CA GLY A 693 -12.85 0.59 1.20
C GLY A 693 -14.35 0.58 0.86
N GLY A 694 -14.74 -0.14 -0.20
CA GLY A 694 -16.10 -0.13 -0.73
C GLY A 694 -17.15 -0.68 0.23
N GLY A 695 -16.76 -1.53 1.18
CA GLY A 695 -17.62 -2.02 2.25
C GLY A 695 -18.29 -0.91 3.07
N GLY A 696 -17.61 0.24 3.25
CA GLY A 696 -18.18 1.41 3.94
C GLY A 696 -19.28 2.13 3.16
N LYS A 697 -19.44 1.84 1.86
CA LYS A 697 -20.51 2.41 1.02
C LYS A 697 -21.79 1.56 1.06
N ILE A 698 -21.71 0.34 1.59
CA ILE A 698 -22.81 -0.64 1.58
C ILE A 698 -23.72 -0.36 2.78
N LYS A 699 -24.95 0.07 2.51
CA LYS A 699 -25.97 0.43 3.52
C LYS A 699 -26.89 -0.76 3.85
N PRO A 700 -27.51 -0.80 5.04
CA PRO A 700 -28.41 -1.88 5.48
C PRO A 700 -29.80 -1.84 4.82
N ILE A 701 -29.88 -1.72 3.49
CA ILE A 701 -31.13 -1.58 2.73
C ILE A 701 -31.42 -2.78 1.82
N PHE A 702 -30.83 -3.94 2.12
CA PHE A 702 -30.88 -5.16 1.32
C PHE A 702 -32.26 -5.84 1.36
N PRO A 703 -32.73 -6.45 0.24
CA PRO A 703 -33.80 -7.43 0.32
C PRO A 703 -33.35 -8.64 1.15
N PRO A 704 -34.27 -9.41 1.74
CA PRO A 704 -33.90 -10.66 2.40
C PRO A 704 -33.18 -11.60 1.43
N ILE A 705 -31.95 -11.98 1.79
CA ILE A 705 -31.15 -12.98 1.07
C ILE A 705 -31.29 -14.31 1.80
N ILE A 706 -31.59 -15.37 1.05
CA ILE A 706 -31.68 -16.75 1.52
C ILE A 706 -30.66 -17.60 0.77
N CYS A 707 -29.91 -18.43 1.49
CA CYS A 707 -28.95 -19.35 0.89
C CYS A 707 -29.34 -20.80 1.13
N VAL A 708 -29.34 -21.59 0.06
CA VAL A 708 -29.59 -23.03 0.07
C VAL A 708 -28.38 -23.72 -0.58
N PRO A 709 -27.34 -24.07 0.21
CA PRO A 709 -26.13 -24.67 -0.34
C PRO A 709 -26.41 -26.07 -0.88
N THR A 710 -25.90 -26.36 -2.08
CA THR A 710 -25.94 -27.71 -2.69
C THR A 710 -24.55 -28.37 -2.74
N THR A 711 -23.53 -27.66 -2.25
CA THR A 711 -22.17 -28.15 -2.05
C THR A 711 -21.69 -27.86 -0.63
N SER A 712 -20.62 -28.54 -0.20
CA SER A 712 -20.07 -28.40 1.15
C SER A 712 -18.60 -27.96 1.08
N GLY A 713 -18.36 -26.72 0.64
CA GLY A 713 -17.01 -26.16 0.48
C GLY A 713 -16.84 -24.75 1.05
N THR A 714 -17.44 -23.76 0.39
CA THR A 714 -17.12 -22.34 0.64
C THR A 714 -17.69 -21.76 1.93
N GLY A 715 -18.79 -22.34 2.45
CA GLY A 715 -19.52 -21.76 3.59
C GLY A 715 -20.08 -20.37 3.30
N SER A 716 -20.36 -20.03 2.04
CA SER A 716 -20.90 -18.72 1.64
C SER A 716 -22.24 -18.43 2.31
N GLU A 717 -22.98 -19.42 2.76
CA GLU A 717 -24.24 -19.28 3.49
C GLU A 717 -24.11 -18.63 4.88
N VAL A 718 -22.90 -18.50 5.45
CA VAL A 718 -22.68 -17.92 6.80
C VAL A 718 -21.75 -16.72 6.85
N ASN A 719 -21.09 -16.37 5.74
CA ASN A 719 -20.02 -15.37 5.75
C ASN A 719 -20.39 -14.05 5.03
N PRO A 720 -19.72 -12.93 5.34
CA PRO A 720 -19.96 -11.62 4.74
C PRO A 720 -19.30 -11.40 3.36
N CYS A 721 -18.69 -12.41 2.75
CA CYS A 721 -17.91 -12.27 1.52
C CYS A 721 -18.72 -12.68 0.28
N ALA A 722 -18.42 -12.06 -0.85
CA ALA A 722 -18.85 -12.50 -2.17
C ALA A 722 -17.77 -12.18 -3.21
N VAL A 723 -17.55 -13.08 -4.17
CA VAL A 723 -16.53 -12.94 -5.21
C VAL A 723 -17.19 -12.69 -6.57
N LEU A 724 -16.67 -11.71 -7.31
CA LEU A 724 -17.06 -11.43 -8.69
C LEU A 724 -15.85 -11.44 -9.62
N THR A 725 -16.08 -11.79 -10.88
CA THR A 725 -15.10 -11.66 -11.96
C THR A 725 -15.26 -10.31 -12.67
N ASP A 726 -14.15 -9.59 -12.81
CA ASP A 726 -14.05 -8.39 -13.62
C ASP A 726 -13.31 -8.71 -14.93
N LYS A 727 -14.08 -8.99 -15.98
CA LYS A 727 -13.54 -9.28 -17.32
C LYS A 727 -12.74 -8.11 -17.91
N GLY A 728 -13.00 -6.86 -17.46
CA GLY A 728 -12.27 -5.68 -17.92
C GLY A 728 -10.90 -5.49 -17.24
N ARG A 729 -10.72 -6.00 -16.02
CA ARG A 729 -9.44 -5.97 -15.29
C ARG A 729 -8.69 -7.32 -15.32
N ASP A 730 -9.28 -8.35 -15.91
CA ASP A 730 -8.79 -9.73 -15.90
C ASP A 730 -8.44 -10.25 -14.49
N LEU A 731 -9.34 -9.98 -13.53
CA LEU A 731 -9.16 -10.40 -12.14
C LEU A 731 -10.48 -10.72 -11.45
N LYS A 732 -10.39 -11.48 -10.35
CA LYS A 732 -11.47 -11.64 -9.37
C LYS A 732 -11.30 -10.63 -8.26
N PHE A 733 -12.40 -10.04 -7.79
CA PHE A 733 -12.39 -9.11 -6.67
C PHE A 733 -13.42 -9.51 -5.62
N ILE A 734 -13.11 -9.16 -4.37
CA ILE A 734 -13.91 -9.53 -3.20
C ILE A 734 -14.72 -8.32 -2.75
N LEU A 735 -16.02 -8.54 -2.61
CA LEU A 735 -16.95 -7.64 -1.95
C LEU A 735 -17.17 -8.18 -0.53
N MET A 736 -17.08 -7.32 0.48
CA MET A 736 -17.23 -7.73 1.89
C MET A 736 -18.12 -6.76 2.65
N SER A 737 -19.20 -7.28 3.24
CA SER A 737 -20.10 -6.53 4.12
C SER A 737 -20.88 -7.46 5.04
N ASN A 738 -21.08 -7.07 6.30
CA ASN A 738 -21.99 -7.78 7.20
C ASN A 738 -23.45 -7.81 6.68
N HIS A 739 -23.79 -6.96 5.70
CA HIS A 739 -25.10 -6.98 5.05
C HIS A 739 -25.26 -8.09 4.01
N PHE A 740 -24.17 -8.76 3.62
CA PHE A 740 -24.21 -9.94 2.75
C PHE A 740 -24.48 -11.24 3.51
N ILE A 741 -24.38 -11.22 4.84
CA ILE A 741 -24.73 -12.36 5.66
C ILE A 741 -26.23 -12.63 5.44
N PRO A 742 -26.62 -13.84 4.99
CA PRO A 742 -28.00 -14.14 4.67
C PRO A 742 -28.94 -13.89 5.85
N LYS A 743 -30.22 -13.62 5.57
CA LYS A 743 -31.24 -13.64 6.64
C LYS A 743 -31.56 -15.07 7.08
N LEU A 744 -31.42 -16.02 6.17
CA LEU A 744 -31.70 -17.44 6.39
C LEU A 744 -30.74 -18.30 5.58
N ALA A 745 -30.09 -19.26 6.24
CA ALA A 745 -29.38 -20.36 5.59
C ALA A 745 -30.15 -21.67 5.79
N VAL A 746 -30.50 -22.36 4.70
CA VAL A 746 -31.24 -23.62 4.71
C VAL A 746 -30.34 -24.74 4.23
N VAL A 747 -29.69 -25.40 5.17
CA VAL A 747 -28.63 -26.39 4.96
C VAL A 747 -29.24 -27.79 5.04
N ASP A 748 -29.79 -28.25 3.91
CA ASP A 748 -30.35 -29.60 3.78
C ASP A 748 -29.35 -30.54 3.09
N PRO A 749 -28.79 -31.54 3.80
CA PRO A 749 -27.80 -32.47 3.23
C PRO A 749 -28.34 -33.27 2.04
N LEU A 750 -29.67 -33.38 1.86
CA LEU A 750 -30.26 -34.06 0.71
C LEU A 750 -29.91 -33.40 -0.63
N PHE A 751 -29.67 -32.08 -0.65
CA PHE A 751 -29.24 -31.38 -1.86
C PHE A 751 -27.79 -31.67 -2.26
N THR A 752 -26.96 -32.18 -1.34
CA THR A 752 -25.57 -32.54 -1.63
C THR A 752 -25.42 -33.94 -2.23
N LYS A 753 -26.48 -34.75 -2.24
CA LYS A 753 -26.45 -36.12 -2.79
C LYS A 753 -26.17 -36.17 -4.29
N THR A 754 -26.54 -35.12 -5.01
CA THR A 754 -26.36 -35.02 -6.46
C THR A 754 -24.96 -34.56 -6.85
N MET A 755 -24.09 -34.26 -5.88
CA MET A 755 -22.70 -33.90 -6.15
C MET A 755 -21.95 -35.06 -6.81
N PRO A 756 -21.30 -34.83 -7.96
CA PRO A 756 -20.37 -35.81 -8.54
C PRO A 756 -19.24 -36.16 -7.54
N PRO A 757 -18.63 -37.35 -7.65
CA PRO A 757 -17.55 -37.77 -6.76
C PRO A 757 -16.39 -36.77 -6.69
N ASN A 758 -15.95 -36.24 -7.83
CA ASN A 758 -14.88 -35.23 -7.89
C ASN A 758 -15.26 -33.95 -7.16
N LEU A 759 -16.50 -33.47 -7.32
CA LEU A 759 -16.96 -32.26 -6.63
C LEU A 759 -17.07 -32.48 -5.11
N THR A 760 -17.42 -33.69 -4.67
CA THR A 760 -17.43 -34.06 -3.24
C THR A 760 -16.03 -33.96 -2.63
N ILE A 761 -15.01 -34.43 -3.36
CA ILE A 761 -13.60 -34.30 -2.95
C ILE A 761 -13.19 -32.83 -2.95
N GLU A 762 -13.34 -32.16 -4.08
CA GLU A 762 -12.84 -30.80 -4.31
C GLU A 762 -13.45 -29.81 -3.31
N SER A 763 -14.77 -29.87 -3.02
CA SER A 763 -15.38 -29.00 -2.02
C SER A 763 -14.97 -29.38 -0.59
N GLY A 764 -14.81 -30.66 -0.29
CA GLY A 764 -14.38 -31.10 1.03
C GLY A 764 -12.95 -30.67 1.38
N ILE A 765 -12.05 -30.67 0.39
CA ILE A 765 -10.69 -30.16 0.55
C ILE A 765 -10.66 -28.63 0.66
N ASP A 766 -11.51 -27.93 -0.08
CA ASP A 766 -11.69 -26.48 0.05
C ASP A 766 -12.12 -26.08 1.48
N ALA A 767 -13.13 -26.75 2.04
CA ALA A 767 -13.54 -26.56 3.42
C ALA A 767 -12.41 -26.88 4.43
N LEU A 768 -11.60 -27.91 4.15
CA LEU A 768 -10.45 -28.27 4.96
C LEU A 768 -9.37 -27.18 4.91
N ALA A 769 -9.11 -26.63 3.72
CA ALA A 769 -8.16 -25.55 3.52
C ALA A 769 -8.58 -24.29 4.29
N HIS A 770 -9.85 -23.89 4.20
CA HIS A 770 -10.41 -22.80 4.99
C HIS A 770 -10.22 -22.98 6.49
N CYS A 771 -10.41 -24.21 7.01
CA CYS A 771 -10.19 -24.50 8.43
C CYS A 771 -8.71 -24.42 8.81
N ILE A 772 -7.82 -25.10 8.07
CA ILE A 772 -6.40 -25.19 8.40
C ILE A 772 -5.73 -23.82 8.25
N GLU A 773 -5.87 -23.15 7.10
CA GLU A 773 -5.28 -21.83 6.87
C GLU A 773 -5.88 -20.78 7.80
N GLY A 774 -7.22 -20.77 7.93
CA GLY A 774 -7.94 -19.86 8.82
C GLY A 774 -7.53 -19.99 10.29
N SER A 775 -7.15 -21.18 10.76
CA SER A 775 -6.72 -21.36 12.15
C SER A 775 -5.42 -20.64 12.53
N VAL A 776 -4.52 -20.43 11.56
CA VAL A 776 -3.17 -19.90 11.81
C VAL A 776 -2.88 -18.57 11.11
N SER A 777 -3.81 -18.06 10.29
CA SER A 777 -3.64 -16.78 9.59
C SER A 777 -3.29 -15.61 10.52
N LEU A 778 -2.40 -14.73 10.05
CA LEU A 778 -1.92 -13.54 10.75
C LEU A 778 -2.78 -12.30 10.53
N ALA A 779 -3.84 -12.36 9.70
CA ALA A 779 -4.74 -11.22 9.52
C ALA A 779 -5.42 -10.82 10.83
N THR A 780 -5.73 -11.80 11.68
CA THR A 780 -6.14 -11.61 13.08
C THR A 780 -5.43 -12.64 13.93
N PRO A 781 -4.21 -12.35 14.45
CA PRO A 781 -3.31 -13.38 14.99
C PRO A 781 -3.93 -14.28 16.06
N TYR A 782 -4.81 -13.72 16.90
CA TYR A 782 -5.55 -14.47 17.91
C TYR A 782 -7.06 -14.19 17.80
N HIS A 783 -7.85 -15.24 17.55
CA HIS A 783 -9.31 -15.16 17.55
C HIS A 783 -9.93 -16.51 17.95
N PRO A 784 -10.17 -16.77 19.25
CA PRO A 784 -10.50 -18.10 19.76
C PRO A 784 -11.80 -18.68 19.18
N TYR A 785 -12.76 -17.81 18.83
CA TYR A 785 -13.99 -18.26 18.17
C TYR A 785 -13.70 -18.89 16.79
N PHE A 786 -12.84 -18.28 15.97
CA PHE A 786 -12.54 -18.79 14.61
C PHE A 786 -11.68 -20.05 14.68
N GLU A 787 -10.72 -20.09 15.60
CA GLU A 787 -9.89 -21.27 15.87
C GLU A 787 -10.74 -22.46 16.35
N SER A 788 -11.74 -22.21 17.21
CA SER A 788 -12.67 -23.27 17.64
C SER A 788 -13.51 -23.84 16.49
N MET A 789 -13.96 -22.98 15.55
CA MET A 789 -14.69 -23.42 14.36
C MET A 789 -13.78 -24.24 13.45
N ALA A 790 -12.54 -23.79 13.22
CA ALA A 790 -11.57 -24.52 12.43
C ALA A 790 -11.33 -25.94 12.96
N LEU A 791 -11.03 -26.10 14.25
CA LEU A 791 -10.79 -27.40 14.87
C LEU A 791 -12.01 -28.32 14.73
N TYR A 792 -13.23 -27.81 14.96
CA TYR A 792 -14.43 -28.61 14.80
C TYR A 792 -14.67 -29.01 13.33
N GLY A 793 -14.42 -28.10 12.37
CA GLY A 793 -14.48 -28.39 10.95
C GLY A 793 -13.52 -29.50 10.53
N VAL A 794 -12.24 -29.42 10.92
CA VAL A 794 -11.23 -30.45 10.61
C VAL A 794 -11.63 -31.81 11.18
N LYS A 795 -12.16 -31.86 12.41
CA LYS A 795 -12.68 -33.08 13.03
C LYS A 795 -13.81 -33.72 12.21
N LEU A 796 -14.74 -32.92 11.72
CA LEU A 796 -15.87 -33.41 10.91
C LEU A 796 -15.40 -33.93 9.55
N ILE A 797 -14.46 -33.23 8.90
CA ILE A 797 -13.89 -33.63 7.60
C ILE A 797 -13.13 -34.95 7.74
N GLY A 798 -12.25 -35.07 8.74
CA GLY A 798 -11.53 -36.31 9.03
C GLY A 798 -12.44 -37.51 9.29
N ARG A 799 -13.59 -37.28 9.95
CA ARG A 799 -14.60 -38.30 10.21
C ARG A 799 -15.36 -38.73 8.96
N SER A 800 -15.68 -37.80 8.06
CA SER A 800 -16.81 -37.97 7.15
C SER A 800 -16.51 -37.76 5.66
N LEU A 801 -15.42 -37.11 5.26
CA LEU A 801 -15.16 -36.86 3.84
C LEU A 801 -14.97 -38.15 3.03
N VAL A 802 -14.13 -39.06 3.52
CA VAL A 802 -13.90 -40.37 2.86
C VAL A 802 -15.20 -41.17 2.76
N THR A 803 -16.03 -41.11 3.80
CA THR A 803 -17.35 -41.77 3.83
C THR A 803 -18.32 -41.12 2.84
N ALA A 804 -18.41 -39.80 2.79
CA ALA A 804 -19.26 -39.08 1.85
C ALA A 804 -18.87 -39.33 0.39
N TYR A 805 -17.57 -39.53 0.12
CA TYR A 805 -17.06 -39.90 -1.19
C TYR A 805 -17.37 -41.36 -1.56
N LYS A 806 -17.02 -42.33 -0.70
CA LYS A 806 -17.21 -43.77 -0.97
C LYS A 806 -18.68 -44.22 -0.86
N GLN A 807 -19.49 -43.52 -0.07
CA GLN A 807 -20.91 -43.79 0.18
C GLN A 807 -21.73 -42.51 -0.02
N PRO A 808 -22.04 -42.12 -1.28
CA PRO A 808 -22.66 -40.83 -1.59
C PRO A 808 -24.05 -40.63 -0.95
N ASP A 809 -24.77 -41.71 -0.64
CA ASP A 809 -26.06 -41.72 0.03
C ASP A 809 -25.98 -41.64 1.58
N ASN A 810 -24.79 -41.63 2.16
CA ASN A 810 -24.62 -41.56 3.61
C ASN A 810 -24.95 -40.15 4.14
N ILE A 811 -26.20 -39.93 4.53
CA ILE A 811 -26.71 -38.62 4.96
C ILE A 811 -25.98 -38.08 6.20
N ARG A 812 -25.54 -38.95 7.12
CA ARG A 812 -24.77 -38.50 8.28
C ARG A 812 -23.43 -37.90 7.85
N ALA A 813 -22.73 -38.56 6.92
CA ALA A 813 -21.48 -38.04 6.39
C ALA A 813 -21.68 -36.74 5.61
N ARG A 814 -22.76 -36.64 4.81
CA ARG A 814 -23.13 -35.40 4.11
C ARG A 814 -23.47 -34.25 5.07
N THR A 815 -24.24 -34.53 6.13
CA THR A 815 -24.56 -33.57 7.20
C THR A 815 -23.28 -33.03 7.86
N ASP A 816 -22.33 -33.92 8.16
CA ASP A 816 -21.05 -33.52 8.74
C ASP A 816 -20.24 -32.61 7.82
N MET A 817 -20.22 -32.92 6.51
CA MET A 817 -19.54 -32.08 5.53
C MET A 817 -20.19 -30.70 5.39
N CYS A 818 -21.52 -30.60 5.44
CA CYS A 818 -22.20 -29.31 5.47
C CYS A 818 -21.79 -28.48 6.71
N MET A 819 -21.75 -29.10 7.89
CA MET A 819 -21.33 -28.39 9.11
C MET A 819 -19.84 -28.01 9.05
N ALA A 820 -19.01 -28.86 8.44
CA ALA A 820 -17.61 -28.54 8.21
C ALA A 820 -17.43 -27.34 7.27
N ALA A 821 -18.25 -27.22 6.22
CA ALA A 821 -18.23 -26.06 5.33
C ALA A 821 -18.65 -24.77 6.04
N ILE A 822 -19.66 -24.83 6.92
CA ILE A 822 -20.03 -23.71 7.81
C ILE A 822 -18.84 -23.31 8.69
N CYS A 823 -18.21 -24.29 9.34
CA CYS A 823 -17.03 -24.05 10.17
C CYS A 823 -15.87 -23.42 9.38
N GLY A 824 -15.58 -23.91 8.17
CA GLY A 824 -14.58 -23.35 7.28
C GLY A 824 -14.93 -21.92 6.86
N GLY A 825 -16.18 -21.69 6.47
CA GLY A 825 -16.71 -20.38 6.10
C GLY A 825 -16.59 -19.31 7.18
N LEU A 826 -16.62 -19.71 8.46
CA LEU A 826 -16.37 -18.84 9.60
C LEU A 826 -14.88 -18.71 9.92
N ALA A 827 -14.14 -19.82 9.85
CA ALA A 827 -12.71 -19.85 10.16
C ALA A 827 -11.88 -18.96 9.23
N PHE A 828 -12.17 -18.97 7.92
CA PHE A 828 -11.38 -18.17 6.97
C PHE A 828 -11.57 -16.65 7.14
N LEU A 829 -12.55 -16.18 7.93
CA LEU A 829 -12.65 -14.77 8.26
C LEU A 829 -11.46 -14.25 9.08
N LYS A 830 -10.67 -15.16 9.68
CA LYS A 830 -9.35 -14.86 10.24
C LYS A 830 -8.27 -14.60 9.17
N GLY A 831 -8.56 -14.88 7.90
CA GLY A 831 -7.65 -14.78 6.75
C GLY A 831 -7.17 -16.15 6.25
N LEU A 832 -6.49 -16.15 5.11
CA LEU A 832 -5.95 -17.34 4.44
C LEU A 832 -4.44 -17.18 4.19
N GLY A 833 -3.79 -18.10 3.48
CA GLY A 833 -2.33 -18.08 3.32
C GLY A 833 -1.83 -18.56 1.96
N LEU A 834 -0.59 -19.05 1.93
CA LEU A 834 0.07 -19.57 0.73
C LEU A 834 -0.81 -20.57 -0.04
N GLY A 835 -1.65 -21.34 0.66
CA GLY A 835 -2.48 -22.36 0.04
C GLY A 835 -3.45 -21.74 -0.95
N HIS A 836 -4.21 -20.73 -0.52
CA HIS A 836 -5.11 -20.00 -1.42
C HIS A 836 -4.38 -19.15 -2.46
N ALA A 837 -3.20 -18.61 -2.15
CA ALA A 837 -2.37 -17.93 -3.15
C ALA A 837 -2.01 -18.86 -4.32
N LEU A 838 -1.64 -20.11 -4.01
CA LEU A 838 -1.35 -21.12 -5.00
C LEU A 838 -2.61 -21.58 -5.74
N THR A 839 -3.72 -21.76 -5.01
CA THR A 839 -5.04 -22.09 -5.58
C THR A 839 -5.48 -21.07 -6.62
N HIS A 840 -5.37 -19.78 -6.31
CA HIS A 840 -5.71 -18.69 -7.23
C HIS A 840 -4.83 -18.69 -8.46
N THR A 841 -3.51 -18.89 -8.28
CA THR A 841 -2.56 -18.93 -9.39
C THR A 841 -2.87 -20.07 -10.37
N LEU A 842 -3.07 -21.27 -9.85
CA LEU A 842 -3.40 -22.46 -10.65
C LEU A 842 -4.76 -22.30 -11.37
N GLY A 843 -5.74 -21.68 -10.72
CA GLY A 843 -7.04 -21.41 -11.33
C GLY A 843 -6.98 -20.35 -12.43
N ALA A 844 -6.32 -19.21 -12.18
CA ALA A 844 -6.29 -18.08 -13.10
C ALA A 844 -5.41 -18.35 -14.33
N HIS A 845 -4.22 -18.93 -14.15
CA HIS A 845 -3.24 -19.07 -15.23
C HIS A 845 -3.24 -20.45 -15.92
N TYR A 846 -3.81 -21.47 -15.26
CA TYR A 846 -3.81 -22.85 -15.77
C TYR A 846 -5.21 -23.47 -15.82
N HIS A 847 -6.26 -22.71 -15.52
CA HIS A 847 -7.67 -23.10 -15.62
C HIS A 847 -8.03 -24.36 -14.82
N LEU A 848 -7.32 -24.64 -13.71
CA LEU A 848 -7.72 -25.69 -12.79
C LEU A 848 -8.98 -25.24 -12.01
N PRO A 849 -10.00 -26.10 -11.86
CA PRO A 849 -11.12 -25.83 -10.96
C PRO A 849 -10.63 -25.48 -9.54
N HIS A 850 -11.27 -24.53 -8.85
CA HIS A 850 -10.79 -24.00 -7.57
C HIS A 850 -10.50 -25.09 -6.53
N GLY A 851 -11.47 -25.96 -6.24
CA GLY A 851 -11.26 -27.05 -5.27
C GLY A 851 -10.22 -28.09 -5.70
N ARG A 852 -9.95 -28.23 -7.01
CA ARG A 852 -8.83 -29.05 -7.51
C ARG A 852 -7.49 -28.38 -7.26
N ALA A 853 -7.40 -27.09 -7.51
CA ALA A 853 -6.20 -26.30 -7.21
C ALA A 853 -5.92 -26.27 -5.69
N ALA A 854 -6.96 -26.24 -4.85
CA ALA A 854 -6.87 -26.27 -3.39
C ALA A 854 -6.22 -27.54 -2.82
N ILE A 855 -6.24 -28.67 -3.55
CA ILE A 855 -5.49 -29.88 -3.18
C ILE A 855 -3.99 -29.59 -3.12
N PHE A 856 -3.46 -28.91 -4.13
CA PHE A 856 -2.04 -28.54 -4.17
C PHE A 856 -1.75 -27.37 -3.24
N GLY A 857 -2.66 -26.39 -3.20
CA GLY A 857 -2.59 -25.25 -2.29
C GLY A 857 -2.42 -25.69 -0.85
N LEU A 858 -3.35 -26.49 -0.33
CA LEU A 858 -3.36 -26.91 1.06
C LEU A 858 -2.13 -27.75 1.43
N LEU A 859 -1.72 -28.69 0.59
CA LEU A 859 -0.51 -29.47 0.83
C LEU A 859 0.73 -28.56 0.86
N GLY A 860 0.82 -27.63 -0.10
CA GLY A 860 1.89 -26.65 -0.16
C GLY A 860 1.95 -25.77 1.10
N PHE A 861 0.80 -25.30 1.57
CA PHE A 861 0.66 -24.53 2.80
C PHE A 861 1.16 -25.28 4.02
N VAL A 862 0.75 -26.55 4.19
CA VAL A 862 1.17 -27.36 5.34
C VAL A 862 2.68 -27.61 5.32
N ILE A 863 3.25 -27.95 4.16
CA ILE A 863 4.70 -28.18 4.04
C ILE A 863 5.49 -26.91 4.36
N ALA A 864 5.05 -25.76 3.85
CA ALA A 864 5.73 -24.47 4.07
C ALA A 864 5.68 -24.02 5.53
N ASN A 865 4.55 -24.24 6.21
CA ASN A 865 4.30 -23.71 7.55
C ASN A 865 4.53 -24.72 8.69
N LYS A 866 4.93 -25.97 8.42
CA LYS A 866 5.02 -27.05 9.42
C LYS A 866 5.84 -26.73 10.67
N GLU A 867 6.94 -26.00 10.53
CA GLU A 867 7.80 -25.65 11.67
C GLU A 867 7.20 -24.51 12.50
N THR A 868 6.70 -23.46 11.83
CA THR A 868 6.10 -22.29 12.48
C THR A 868 4.77 -22.62 13.16
N CYS A 869 3.98 -23.52 12.57
CA CYS A 869 2.64 -23.88 13.03
C CYS A 869 2.58 -25.25 13.69
N LYS A 870 3.72 -25.79 14.17
CA LYS A 870 3.85 -27.17 14.64
C LYS A 870 2.78 -27.61 15.63
N GLU A 871 2.50 -26.81 16.66
CA GLU A 871 1.52 -27.13 17.70
C GLU A 871 0.10 -27.19 17.11
N ALA A 872 -0.32 -26.13 16.42
CA ALA A 872 -1.63 -26.08 15.77
C ALA A 872 -1.82 -27.21 14.74
N PHE A 873 -0.79 -27.54 13.96
CA PHE A 873 -0.87 -28.60 12.97
C PHE A 873 -0.94 -30.00 13.59
N MET A 874 -0.28 -30.23 14.73
CA MET A 874 -0.41 -31.48 15.47
C MET A 874 -1.85 -31.72 15.94
N ASP A 875 -2.52 -30.68 16.45
CA ASP A 875 -3.93 -30.77 16.83
C ASP A 875 -4.81 -31.12 15.63
N MET A 876 -4.61 -30.47 14.49
CA MET A 876 -5.34 -30.77 13.26
C MET A 876 -5.10 -32.20 12.76
N ALA A 877 -3.85 -32.66 12.78
CA ALA A 877 -3.48 -34.03 12.38
C ALA A 877 -4.19 -35.08 13.24
N TYR A 878 -4.23 -34.83 14.55
CA TYR A 878 -4.89 -35.71 15.51
C TYR A 878 -6.41 -35.80 15.26
N LEU A 879 -7.02 -34.71 14.81
CA LEU A 879 -8.45 -34.65 14.48
C LEU A 879 -8.79 -35.35 13.16
N ILE A 880 -7.86 -35.39 12.19
CA ILE A 880 -8.06 -36.07 10.91
C ILE A 880 -8.01 -37.59 11.07
N ASN A 881 -6.89 -38.11 11.58
CA ASN A 881 -6.63 -39.55 11.62
C ASN A 881 -5.78 -40.00 12.83
N ARG A 882 -5.74 -39.21 13.91
CA ARG A 882 -4.95 -39.49 15.14
C ARG A 882 -3.42 -39.51 14.91
N SER A 883 -2.94 -38.95 13.81
CA SER A 883 -1.51 -38.70 13.56
C SER A 883 -1.00 -37.53 14.42
N SER A 884 0.32 -37.40 14.52
CA SER A 884 1.00 -36.23 15.08
C SER A 884 1.58 -35.29 14.01
N ASP A 885 1.45 -35.65 12.73
CA ASP A 885 1.97 -34.89 11.59
C ASP A 885 0.86 -34.66 10.55
N LEU A 886 0.59 -33.38 10.27
CA LEU A 886 -0.49 -32.95 9.38
C LEU A 886 -0.16 -33.22 7.92
N GLU A 887 1.11 -33.15 7.52
CA GLU A 887 1.50 -33.51 6.15
C GLU A 887 1.15 -34.98 5.88
N THR A 888 1.57 -35.87 6.79
CA THR A 888 1.22 -37.30 6.72
C THR A 888 -0.29 -37.52 6.72
N SER A 889 -1.05 -36.81 7.56
CA SER A 889 -2.53 -36.89 7.57
C SER A 889 -3.16 -36.47 6.24
N LEU A 890 -2.70 -35.39 5.63
CA LEU A 890 -3.21 -34.92 4.34
C LEU A 890 -2.88 -35.90 3.21
N ARG A 891 -1.65 -36.43 3.17
CA ARG A 891 -1.26 -37.43 2.16
C ARG A 891 -2.05 -38.72 2.30
N TRP A 892 -2.31 -39.16 3.52
CA TRP A 892 -3.21 -40.29 3.80
C TRP A 892 -4.63 -40.00 3.27
N LEU A 893 -5.19 -38.83 3.61
CA LEU A 893 -6.53 -38.44 3.17
C LEU A 893 -6.63 -38.39 1.64
N TYR A 894 -5.63 -37.83 0.97
CA TYR A 894 -5.56 -37.78 -0.49
C TYR A 894 -5.50 -39.16 -1.12
N SER A 895 -4.75 -40.09 -0.51
CA SER A 895 -4.71 -41.50 -0.94
C SER A 895 -6.08 -42.18 -0.78
N GLU A 896 -6.78 -41.96 0.33
CA GLU A 896 -8.11 -42.53 0.57
C GLU A 896 -9.20 -42.02 -0.39
N LEU A 897 -8.99 -40.82 -0.94
CA LEU A 897 -9.85 -40.17 -1.93
C LEU A 897 -9.41 -40.44 -3.38
N GLY A 898 -8.33 -41.19 -3.59
CA GLY A 898 -7.82 -41.52 -4.93
C GLY A 898 -7.25 -40.30 -5.68
N ILE A 899 -6.76 -39.29 -4.97
CA ILE A 899 -6.22 -38.06 -5.55
C ILE A 899 -4.77 -38.29 -5.98
N ASP A 900 -4.47 -38.02 -7.25
CA ASP A 900 -3.08 -37.90 -7.70
C ASP A 900 -2.49 -36.57 -7.22
N GLN A 901 -1.46 -36.65 -6.37
CA GLN A 901 -0.84 -35.52 -5.68
C GLN A 901 0.25 -34.83 -6.52
N ARG A 902 0.47 -35.27 -7.77
CA ARG A 902 1.52 -34.76 -8.64
C ARG A 902 0.98 -33.69 -9.56
N LEU A 903 1.62 -32.53 -9.58
CA LEU A 903 1.21 -31.41 -10.46
C LEU A 903 1.18 -31.83 -11.94
N LYS A 904 2.13 -32.68 -12.37
CA LYS A 904 2.22 -33.18 -13.75
C LYS A 904 0.95 -33.92 -14.20
N SER A 905 0.28 -34.62 -13.30
CA SER A 905 -0.93 -35.39 -13.60
C SER A 905 -2.16 -34.52 -13.88
N HIS A 906 -2.06 -33.20 -13.61
CA HIS A 906 -3.15 -32.24 -13.80
C HIS A 906 -2.82 -31.19 -14.87
N GLY A 907 -1.90 -31.51 -15.78
CA GLY A 907 -1.60 -30.69 -16.96
C GLY A 907 -0.58 -29.58 -16.73
N ILE A 908 0.05 -29.50 -15.55
CA ILE A 908 1.11 -28.53 -15.26
C ILE A 908 2.44 -29.03 -15.82
N THR A 909 3.14 -28.18 -16.58
CA THR A 909 4.47 -28.48 -17.14
C THR A 909 5.58 -28.10 -16.14
N LYS A 910 6.76 -28.71 -16.28
CA LYS A 910 7.90 -28.40 -15.40
C LYS A 910 8.38 -26.95 -15.54
N ASP A 911 8.31 -26.41 -16.75
CA ASP A 911 8.72 -25.04 -17.05
C ASP A 911 7.76 -24.00 -16.44
N ALA A 912 6.47 -24.35 -16.27
CA ALA A 912 5.47 -23.52 -15.63
C ALA A 912 5.72 -23.27 -14.13
N LEU A 913 6.50 -24.11 -13.45
CA LEU A 913 6.68 -23.99 -12.00
C LEU A 913 7.32 -22.66 -11.57
N LYS A 914 8.21 -22.09 -12.39
CA LYS A 914 8.82 -20.78 -12.13
C LYS A 914 7.79 -19.65 -12.19
N GLU A 915 6.90 -19.73 -13.15
CA GLU A 915 5.81 -18.77 -13.37
C GLU A 915 4.74 -18.90 -12.28
N ILE A 916 4.35 -20.13 -11.91
CA ILE A 916 3.46 -20.38 -10.77
C ILE A 916 4.06 -19.80 -9.49
N ALA A 917 5.33 -20.11 -9.18
CA ALA A 917 5.99 -19.56 -8.00
C ALA A 917 6.01 -18.03 -7.99
N PHE A 918 6.24 -17.42 -9.16
CA PHE A 918 6.19 -15.98 -9.32
C PHE A 918 4.80 -15.43 -8.98
N TYR A 919 3.75 -15.86 -9.69
CA TYR A 919 2.39 -15.34 -9.48
C TYR A 919 1.86 -15.63 -8.07
N THR A 920 2.13 -16.82 -7.51
CA THR A 920 1.76 -17.16 -6.14
C THR A 920 2.40 -16.20 -5.13
N SER A 921 3.70 -15.88 -5.29
CA SER A 921 4.39 -14.93 -4.40
C SER A 921 3.85 -13.50 -4.49
N ARG A 922 3.04 -13.19 -5.51
CA ARG A 922 2.42 -11.89 -5.76
C ARG A 922 0.90 -11.89 -5.52
N ASP A 923 0.32 -12.97 -4.98
CA ASP A 923 -1.01 -12.88 -4.38
C ASP A 923 -0.91 -12.05 -3.09
N ALA A 924 -1.21 -10.75 -3.23
CA ALA A 924 -0.96 -9.74 -2.22
C ALA A 924 -1.64 -10.04 -0.89
N VAL A 925 -2.92 -10.42 -0.94
CA VAL A 925 -3.78 -10.58 0.23
C VAL A 925 -3.39 -11.83 1.00
N ASN A 926 -3.37 -12.98 0.32
CA ASN A 926 -3.14 -14.27 0.96
C ASN A 926 -1.71 -14.42 1.47
N MET A 927 -0.72 -13.96 0.69
CA MET A 927 0.67 -14.06 1.12
C MET A 927 0.95 -13.12 2.30
N ALA A 928 0.22 -12.02 2.47
CA ALA A 928 0.48 -11.07 3.56
C ALA A 928 -0.01 -11.57 4.92
N THR A 929 -0.88 -12.57 4.93
CA THR A 929 -1.49 -13.16 6.12
C THR A 929 -0.96 -14.57 6.42
N ASP A 930 -0.05 -15.09 5.59
CA ASP A 930 0.60 -16.39 5.75
C ASP A 930 1.67 -16.39 6.89
N PRO A 931 1.70 -17.40 7.78
CA PRO A 931 2.61 -17.41 8.94
C PRO A 931 4.10 -17.37 8.62
N THR A 932 4.53 -17.93 7.48
CA THR A 932 5.97 -18.00 7.12
C THR A 932 6.41 -17.00 6.06
N SER A 933 5.48 -16.46 5.25
CA SER A 933 5.78 -15.55 4.13
C SER A 933 6.96 -16.04 3.25
N PRO A 934 6.86 -17.23 2.63
CA PRO A 934 7.96 -17.84 1.90
C PRO A 934 8.38 -17.02 0.69
N SER A 935 9.69 -17.04 0.39
CA SER A 935 10.24 -16.42 -0.82
C SER A 935 9.77 -17.16 -2.07
N GLN A 936 9.80 -16.48 -3.22
CA GLN A 936 9.55 -17.10 -4.52
C GLN A 936 10.41 -18.35 -4.76
N SER A 937 11.69 -18.32 -4.35
CA SER A 937 12.58 -19.48 -4.46
C SER A 937 12.10 -20.65 -3.61
N LYS A 938 11.61 -20.39 -2.39
CA LYS A 938 11.07 -21.43 -1.51
C LYS A 938 9.76 -22.02 -2.06
N ILE A 939 8.91 -21.18 -2.65
CA ILE A 939 7.70 -21.64 -3.35
C ILE A 939 8.09 -22.50 -4.56
N LEU A 940 9.11 -22.13 -5.32
CA LEU A 940 9.60 -22.95 -6.45
C LEU A 940 10.14 -24.31 -6.00
N GLU A 941 10.92 -24.35 -4.91
CA GLU A 941 11.39 -25.60 -4.31
C GLU A 941 10.22 -26.51 -3.91
N LEU A 942 9.21 -25.93 -3.27
CA LEU A 942 7.99 -26.62 -2.87
C LEU A 942 7.25 -27.21 -4.07
N LEU A 943 7.01 -26.40 -5.10
CA LEU A 943 6.35 -26.83 -6.34
C LEU A 943 7.16 -27.92 -7.06
N THR A 944 8.48 -27.83 -7.05
CA THR A 944 9.38 -28.84 -7.63
C THR A 944 9.24 -30.17 -6.90
N ALA A 945 9.15 -30.15 -5.56
CA ALA A 945 8.95 -31.35 -4.76
C ALA A 945 7.56 -31.98 -4.97
N MET A 946 6.56 -31.20 -5.40
CA MET A 946 5.20 -31.66 -5.70
C MET A 946 4.99 -32.01 -7.20
N TYR A 947 6.03 -31.93 -8.03
CA TYR A 947 5.90 -32.08 -9.47
C TYR A 947 5.80 -33.55 -9.94
N GLU A 948 6.64 -34.43 -9.40
CA GLU A 948 6.84 -35.82 -9.89
C GLU A 948 6.15 -36.91 -9.09
#